data_AF-A0A222T407-F1
#
_entry.id   AF-A0A222T407-F1
#
_cell.length_a   1.000
_cell.length_b   1.000
_cell.length_c   1.000
_cell.angle_alpha   90.00
_cell.angle_beta   90.00
_cell.angle_gamma   90.00
#
_symmetry.space_group_name_H-M   'P 1'
#
loop_
_entity.id
_entity.type
_entity.pdbx_description
1 polymer ?
#
loop_
_entity_poly.entity_id
_entity_poly.type
_entity_poly.pdbx_seq_one_letter_code
_entity_poly.pdbx_strand_id
1 'polypeptide(L)'
;MSAPVDERLRRLRHELDDHARVAEHLGIDLERPLRSLDDGYPENAIALVGKITEKLLKQLWRHHEVAGDPSGRMLSELIKGCRPHIRSTTVLDALTDIQRLRNRSTHDGYEIAEEDGLLAVRRLVDVLAWFTSTASPALTGNDPRMQPEVARRVEFLAGLYLTLGYRVSKRFVLSTETVYQLFCRESGVRLEYVELLLSKDAAELRNVLETTGGELLKTRLPKLTRFVILDDAVEQLHPLLGHDYRIVGYEGFIDTVVDLQTHLASCATAAPEMPRERQPLPGALLTTDPHTGESRITETEDAEQLLTRLMQESANVLITGKPGSGKSTLLRALVNDTPATARRFRFYFDLSLKPKDEAFAEYVARMLAPCVPGERARAFDLFLYLIRSGSALCVLDAVDEAVDEPSPEGFLRLFADLASVLSAESCVVLSSRVSFLADSPQIRRLLDCSSAISEQLVEQMYANGVDPQRVPRFSMLRLTDTPADREPASDTGAAVLSTPLARRLQNALDIAGTPTVAELIGTHIDHALADAGLAHLAPALVDTCGRAFLEDRTVFPLLELHNALGPQAFDGGRITPEDFHLIPLFRPAGPQALAFIHSAYQELLAARYLSTPDGREQAAELPGAPYLTEQVRAFLAAHPTANAHPAPAEDCVLHPGVYLVGPAERLLLRRVHHPIRFDRYPVTVARYRPFLQALRPDGTSPWDHPDQPPGTTHAPWTERLRVPDYYDDPRFDDHPAICVSWWAAYAFAAFEGKRLPTSLEWEAAARGTDGRLFLWGDTPDLDAVNCADTWAGRPLVTYQACKEEFDRGGLGHAWVTPVDARPANRSPYGIADMVGNVWEWTSTSVGDPDEAVICGGAFDNPLRAVQASAKGLFRRSRASNAVGFRCVTELPPTTDDAKEDPRS
;
A
#
# COMPACT_ATOMS: atom_id res chain seq x y z
N MET A 1 19.50 4.64 -47.18
CA MET A 1 18.18 4.51 -46.52
C MET A 1 17.46 3.29 -47.08
N SER A 2 16.72 2.54 -46.26
CA SER A 2 16.05 1.29 -46.66
C SER A 2 14.60 1.57 -47.13
N ALA A 3 14.11 0.81 -48.12
CA ALA A 3 12.75 1.00 -48.68
C ALA A 3 11.58 1.09 -47.66
N PRO A 4 11.61 0.43 -46.49
CA PRO A 4 10.59 0.60 -45.43
C PRO A 4 10.59 1.99 -44.77
N VAL A 5 11.75 2.65 -44.69
CA VAL A 5 11.89 3.99 -44.08
C VAL A 5 11.29 5.04 -45.01
N ASP A 6 11.48 4.91 -46.32
CA ASP A 6 10.92 5.80 -47.35
C ASP A 6 9.37 5.79 -47.35
N GLU A 7 8.75 4.64 -47.09
CA GLU A 7 7.28 4.52 -46.98
C GLU A 7 6.76 5.20 -45.69
N ARG A 8 7.46 5.02 -44.57
CA ARG A 8 7.10 5.67 -43.30
C ARG A 8 7.24 7.19 -43.37
N LEU A 9 8.30 7.70 -44.01
CA LEU A 9 8.51 9.12 -44.23
C LEU A 9 7.43 9.73 -45.13
N ARG A 10 7.05 9.05 -46.22
CA ARG A 10 5.93 9.49 -47.07
C ARG A 10 4.61 9.56 -46.31
N ARG A 11 4.33 8.59 -45.43
CA ARG A 11 3.15 8.60 -44.57
C ARG A 11 3.17 9.76 -43.58
N LEU A 12 4.28 9.98 -42.88
CA LEU A 12 4.43 11.07 -41.92
C LEU A 12 4.29 12.44 -42.59
N ARG A 13 4.78 12.59 -43.84
CA ARG A 13 4.59 13.82 -44.62
C ARG A 13 3.11 14.13 -44.83
N HIS A 14 2.33 13.14 -45.26
CA HIS A 14 0.89 13.30 -45.44
C HIS A 14 0.17 13.64 -44.14
N GLU A 15 0.53 12.99 -43.02
CA GLU A 15 -0.05 13.28 -41.70
C GLU A 15 0.33 14.70 -41.19
N LEU A 16 1.50 15.23 -41.53
CA LEU A 16 1.89 16.61 -41.19
C LEU A 16 1.20 17.67 -42.05
N ASP A 17 0.91 17.36 -43.31
CA ASP A 17 0.18 18.26 -44.22
C ASP A 17 -1.23 18.59 -43.69
N ASP A 18 -1.87 17.62 -43.01
CA ASP A 18 -3.16 17.82 -42.33
C ASP A 18 -3.12 18.92 -41.25
N HIS A 19 -1.91 19.35 -40.83
CA HIS A 19 -1.68 20.36 -39.80
C HIS A 19 -1.10 21.68 -40.33
N ALA A 20 -1.10 21.91 -41.65
CA ALA A 20 -0.49 23.08 -42.31
C ALA A 20 -0.99 24.45 -41.77
N ARG A 21 -2.25 24.54 -41.31
CA ARG A 21 -2.81 25.79 -40.75
C ARG A 21 -2.10 26.25 -39.48
N VAL A 22 -1.72 25.30 -38.62
CA VAL A 22 -0.93 25.59 -37.39
C VAL A 22 0.47 26.05 -37.75
N ALA A 23 1.05 25.43 -38.78
CA ALA A 23 2.37 25.78 -39.30
C ALA A 23 2.40 27.23 -39.81
N GLU A 24 1.40 27.63 -40.59
CA GLU A 24 1.24 29.00 -41.12
C GLU A 24 1.07 30.02 -39.98
N HIS A 25 0.17 29.75 -39.03
CA HIS A 25 -0.10 30.66 -37.91
C HIS A 25 1.12 30.87 -36.99
N LEU A 26 1.90 29.82 -36.73
CA LEU A 26 3.05 29.88 -35.82
C LEU A 26 4.38 30.20 -36.52
N GLY A 27 4.37 30.37 -37.85
CA GLY A 27 5.58 30.52 -38.67
C GLY A 27 6.54 29.35 -38.45
N ILE A 28 6.02 28.13 -38.55
CA ILE A 28 6.76 26.89 -38.37
C ILE A 28 6.81 26.14 -39.70
N ASP A 29 7.96 25.54 -40.00
CA ASP A 29 8.14 24.63 -41.14
C ASP A 29 8.08 23.19 -40.63
N LEU A 30 6.97 22.50 -40.89
CA LEU A 30 6.75 21.11 -40.48
C LEU A 30 7.47 20.10 -41.39
N GLU A 31 7.92 20.48 -42.58
CA GLU A 31 8.69 19.59 -43.46
C GLU A 31 10.18 19.53 -43.07
N ARG A 32 10.69 20.57 -42.40
CA ARG A 32 12.12 20.68 -42.07
C ARG A 32 12.68 19.51 -41.24
N PRO A 33 11.97 18.96 -40.23
CA PRO A 33 12.41 17.75 -39.54
C PRO A 33 12.52 16.54 -40.48
N LEU A 34 11.56 16.36 -41.39
CA LEU A 34 11.58 15.26 -42.37
C LEU A 34 12.76 15.38 -43.33
N ARG A 35 13.05 16.60 -43.83
CA ARG A 35 14.23 16.83 -44.68
C ARG A 35 15.54 16.51 -43.95
N SER A 36 15.62 16.81 -42.66
CA SER A 36 16.80 16.48 -41.85
C SER A 36 17.00 14.97 -41.71
N LEU A 37 15.91 14.19 -41.68
CA LEU A 37 15.96 12.73 -41.73
C LEU A 37 16.37 12.22 -43.12
N ASP A 38 15.79 12.78 -44.20
CA ASP A 38 16.19 12.47 -45.58
C ASP A 38 17.68 12.73 -45.83
N ASP A 39 18.23 13.78 -45.19
CA ASP A 39 19.65 14.16 -45.29
C ASP A 39 20.57 13.32 -44.36
N GLY A 40 20.02 12.41 -43.55
CA GLY A 40 20.77 11.52 -42.65
C GLY A 40 21.21 12.15 -41.32
N TYR A 41 20.52 13.20 -40.84
CA TYR A 41 20.82 13.90 -39.58
C TYR A 41 19.66 13.78 -38.57
N PRO A 42 19.48 12.63 -37.91
CA PRO A 42 18.38 12.40 -36.96
C PRO A 42 18.44 13.32 -35.73
N GLU A 43 19.63 13.70 -35.26
CA GLU A 43 19.83 14.67 -34.18
C GLU A 43 19.27 16.05 -34.52
N ASN A 44 19.43 16.49 -35.78
CA ASN A 44 18.87 17.76 -36.26
C ASN A 44 17.34 17.69 -36.33
N ALA A 45 16.79 16.56 -36.77
CA ALA A 45 15.35 16.33 -36.78
C ALA A 45 14.76 16.41 -35.35
N ILE A 46 15.37 15.72 -34.37
CA ILE A 46 14.95 15.75 -32.97
C ILE A 46 15.03 17.17 -32.39
N ALA A 47 16.10 17.91 -32.68
CA ALA A 47 16.26 19.29 -32.22
C ALA A 47 15.19 20.22 -32.79
N LEU A 48 14.84 20.04 -34.08
CA LEU A 48 13.76 20.79 -34.73
C LEU A 48 12.39 20.44 -34.14
N VAL A 49 12.09 19.15 -33.95
CA VAL A 49 10.87 18.69 -33.26
C VAL A 49 10.75 19.37 -31.89
N GLY A 50 11.81 19.36 -31.09
CA GLY A 50 11.82 20.02 -29.78
C GLY A 50 11.49 21.52 -29.86
N LYS A 51 12.02 22.25 -30.85
CA LYS A 51 11.71 23.68 -31.06
C LYS A 51 10.25 23.92 -31.47
N ILE A 52 9.70 23.04 -32.30
CA ILE A 52 8.30 23.09 -32.71
C ILE A 52 7.40 22.88 -31.48
N THR A 53 7.70 21.86 -30.68
CA THR A 53 6.98 21.57 -29.44
C THR A 53 7.05 22.73 -28.44
N GLU A 54 8.22 23.36 -28.26
CA GLU A 54 8.32 24.56 -27.41
C GLU A 54 7.41 25.69 -27.88
N LYS A 55 7.37 25.97 -29.20
CA LYS A 55 6.49 27.01 -29.75
C LYS A 55 5.02 26.70 -29.48
N LEU A 56 4.60 25.44 -29.65
CA LEU A 56 3.24 25.00 -29.37
C LEU A 56 2.87 25.21 -27.89
N LEU A 57 3.73 24.75 -26.97
CA LEU A 57 3.48 24.88 -25.53
C LEU A 57 3.52 26.34 -25.06
N LYS A 58 4.37 27.20 -25.62
CA LYS A 58 4.37 28.64 -25.33
C LYS A 58 3.04 29.31 -25.66
N GLN A 59 2.37 28.88 -26.73
CA GLN A 59 1.05 29.40 -27.07
C GLN A 59 -0.04 28.87 -26.16
N LEU A 60 0.02 27.57 -25.82
CA LEU A 60 -0.89 26.96 -24.86
C LEU A 60 -0.78 27.63 -23.48
N TRP A 61 0.44 27.94 -23.05
CA TRP A 61 0.74 28.66 -21.81
C TRP A 61 0.05 30.03 -21.75
N ARG A 62 0.18 30.82 -22.83
CA ARG A 62 -0.45 32.15 -22.94
C ARG A 62 -1.97 32.04 -22.96
N HIS A 63 -2.49 31.01 -23.64
CA HIS A 63 -3.93 30.82 -23.76
C HIS A 63 -4.62 30.53 -22.42
N HIS A 64 -4.02 29.65 -21.62
CA HIS A 64 -4.56 29.29 -20.31
C HIS A 64 -4.11 30.25 -19.20
N GLU A 65 -3.50 31.39 -19.55
CA GLU A 65 -3.03 32.40 -18.61
C GLU A 65 -2.15 31.82 -17.49
N VAL A 66 -1.33 30.82 -17.83
CA VAL A 66 -0.43 30.18 -16.87
C VAL A 66 0.57 31.21 -16.34
N ALA A 67 0.78 31.24 -15.03
CA ALA A 67 1.55 32.30 -14.37
C ALA A 67 3.01 32.39 -14.88
N GLY A 68 3.44 33.60 -15.22
CA GLY A 68 4.82 33.92 -15.67
C GLY A 68 5.01 33.94 -17.18
N ASP A 69 6.13 34.52 -17.63
CA ASP A 69 6.48 34.60 -19.06
C ASP A 69 7.09 33.27 -19.56
N PRO A 70 6.53 32.65 -20.61
CA PRO A 70 7.04 31.38 -21.15
C PRO A 70 8.26 31.56 -22.07
N SER A 71 8.67 32.79 -22.41
CA SER A 71 9.69 33.05 -23.45
C SER A 71 11.07 32.48 -23.11
N GLY A 72 11.48 32.53 -21.84
CA GLY A 72 12.77 32.03 -21.33
C GLY A 72 12.74 30.64 -20.69
N ARG A 73 11.62 29.93 -20.77
CA ARG A 73 11.42 28.61 -20.13
C ARG A 73 11.99 27.48 -20.97
N MET A 74 12.57 26.48 -20.31
CA MET A 74 12.99 25.22 -20.92
C MET A 74 11.76 24.37 -21.29
N LEU A 75 11.92 23.41 -22.23
CA LEU A 75 10.85 22.49 -22.62
C LEU A 75 10.27 21.72 -21.43
N SER A 76 11.10 21.31 -20.47
CA SER A 76 10.67 20.66 -19.23
C SER A 76 9.71 21.53 -18.40
N GLU A 77 10.04 22.82 -18.26
CA GLU A 77 9.21 23.79 -17.54
C GLU A 77 7.91 24.07 -18.28
N LEU A 78 7.96 24.19 -19.61
CA LEU A 78 6.80 24.38 -20.46
C LEU A 78 5.83 23.20 -20.38
N ILE A 79 6.36 21.96 -20.47
CA ILE A 79 5.56 20.75 -20.27
C ILE A 79 4.92 20.77 -18.89
N LYS A 80 5.69 21.09 -17.83
CA LYS A 80 5.19 21.12 -16.46
C LYS A 80 4.05 22.13 -16.26
N GLY A 81 4.19 23.36 -16.77
CA GLY A 81 3.17 24.39 -16.60
C GLY A 81 1.94 24.19 -17.49
N CYS A 82 2.10 23.58 -18.67
CA CYS A 82 0.97 23.26 -19.55
C CYS A 82 0.28 21.94 -19.20
N ARG A 83 0.92 21.05 -18.44
CA ARG A 83 0.42 19.72 -18.10
C ARG A 83 -1.03 19.71 -17.58
N PRO A 84 -1.48 20.62 -16.69
CA PRO A 84 -2.87 20.65 -16.20
C PRO A 84 -3.92 20.87 -17.30
N HIS A 85 -3.49 21.30 -18.48
CA HIS A 85 -4.36 21.59 -19.62
C HIS A 85 -4.27 20.52 -20.71
N ILE A 86 -3.43 19.50 -20.53
CA ILE A 86 -3.24 18.40 -21.49
C ILE A 86 -3.75 17.10 -20.87
N ARG A 87 -4.99 16.74 -21.19
CA ARG A 87 -5.69 15.58 -20.59
C ARG A 87 -5.39 14.23 -21.26
N SER A 88 -4.81 14.23 -22.46
CA SER A 88 -4.52 13.01 -23.22
C SER A 88 -3.22 12.34 -22.74
N THR A 89 -3.31 11.05 -22.37
CA THR A 89 -2.16 10.18 -22.05
C THR A 89 -1.18 10.14 -23.20
N THR A 90 -1.66 9.85 -24.41
CA THR A 90 -0.85 9.74 -25.62
C THR A 90 -0.03 11.00 -25.88
N VAL A 91 -0.58 12.17 -25.59
CA VAL A 91 0.09 13.46 -25.82
C VAL A 91 1.11 13.74 -24.73
N LEU A 92 0.80 13.47 -23.47
CA LEU A 92 1.77 13.61 -22.38
C LEU A 92 2.95 12.65 -22.57
N ASP A 93 2.69 11.43 -23.01
CA ASP A 93 3.71 10.44 -23.33
C ASP A 93 4.54 10.90 -24.53
N ALA A 94 3.89 11.42 -25.58
CA ALA A 94 4.57 12.00 -26.73
C ALA A 94 5.47 13.19 -26.36
N LEU A 95 5.00 14.10 -25.49
CA LEU A 95 5.80 15.23 -24.99
C LEU A 95 7.00 14.76 -24.16
N THR A 96 6.79 13.73 -23.34
CA THR A 96 7.85 13.12 -22.52
C THR A 96 8.89 12.43 -23.39
N ASP A 97 8.45 11.67 -24.40
CA ASP A 97 9.32 11.03 -25.40
C ASP A 97 10.14 12.09 -26.16
N ILE A 98 9.51 13.18 -26.62
CA ILE A 98 10.21 14.29 -27.30
C ILE A 98 11.27 14.92 -26.37
N GLN A 99 10.92 15.17 -25.11
CA GLN A 99 11.86 15.72 -24.12
C GLN A 99 13.03 14.77 -23.88
N ARG A 100 12.75 13.47 -23.71
CA ARG A 100 13.76 12.43 -23.47
C ARG A 100 14.71 12.31 -24.67
N LEU A 101 14.17 12.22 -25.88
CA LEU A 101 14.96 12.14 -27.11
C LEU A 101 15.84 13.38 -27.30
N ARG A 102 15.31 14.57 -27.02
CA ARG A 102 16.09 15.82 -27.07
C ARG A 102 17.22 15.87 -26.04
N ASN A 103 16.96 15.43 -24.80
CA ASN A 103 17.99 15.41 -23.76
C ASN A 103 19.11 14.41 -24.13
N ARG A 104 18.74 13.26 -24.69
CA ARG A 104 19.71 12.28 -25.20
C ARG A 104 20.50 12.85 -26.38
N SER A 105 19.85 13.57 -27.31
CA SER A 105 20.53 14.15 -28.48
C SER A 105 21.55 15.23 -28.14
N THR A 106 21.46 15.81 -26.95
CA THR A 106 22.37 16.86 -26.47
C THR A 106 23.53 16.33 -25.61
N HIS A 107 23.58 15.02 -25.32
CA HIS A 107 24.62 14.43 -24.49
C HIS A 107 25.77 13.91 -25.35
N ASP A 108 26.99 14.42 -25.12
CA ASP A 108 28.17 13.99 -25.86
C ASP A 108 28.45 12.50 -25.63
N GLY A 109 28.45 11.69 -26.70
CA GLY A 109 28.81 10.26 -26.67
C GLY A 109 27.67 9.26 -26.93
N TYR A 110 26.45 9.71 -27.21
CA TYR A 110 25.34 8.84 -27.61
C TYR A 110 25.12 8.90 -29.13
N GLU A 111 25.21 7.76 -29.82
CA GLU A 111 24.85 7.66 -31.24
C GLU A 111 23.32 7.63 -31.38
N ILE A 112 22.75 8.55 -32.15
CA ILE A 112 21.31 8.63 -32.37
C ILE A 112 20.94 7.79 -33.59
N ALA A 113 20.00 6.86 -33.41
CA ALA A 113 19.50 6.06 -34.51
C ALA A 113 18.52 6.86 -35.39
N GLU A 114 18.44 6.55 -36.67
CA GLU A 114 17.42 7.08 -37.59
C GLU A 114 15.98 6.80 -37.06
N GLU A 115 15.80 5.68 -36.34
CA GLU A 115 14.54 5.32 -35.68
C GLU A 115 14.13 6.30 -34.57
N ASP A 116 15.09 6.86 -33.82
CA ASP A 116 14.82 7.85 -32.77
C ASP A 116 14.27 9.15 -33.39
N GLY A 117 14.81 9.53 -34.55
CA GLY A 117 14.35 10.66 -35.34
C GLY A 117 12.93 10.47 -35.89
N LEU A 118 12.64 9.28 -36.44
CA LEU A 118 11.29 8.92 -36.90
C LEU A 118 10.28 8.91 -35.75
N LEU A 119 10.67 8.36 -34.59
CA LEU A 119 9.83 8.36 -33.38
C LEU A 119 9.51 9.79 -32.94
N ALA A 120 10.51 10.69 -32.89
CA ALA A 120 10.30 12.09 -32.54
C ALA A 120 9.28 12.79 -33.45
N VAL A 121 9.38 12.57 -34.77
CA VAL A 121 8.41 13.15 -35.73
C VAL A 121 7.02 12.55 -35.55
N ARG A 122 6.91 11.24 -35.29
CA ARG A 122 5.61 10.61 -35.00
C ARG A 122 4.97 11.17 -33.72
N ARG A 123 5.76 11.36 -32.66
CA ARG A 123 5.28 12.01 -31.43
C ARG A 123 4.86 13.45 -31.66
N LEU A 124 5.56 14.17 -32.54
CA LEU A 124 5.14 15.50 -32.95
C LEU A 124 3.78 15.48 -33.66
N VAL A 125 3.52 14.49 -34.53
CA VAL A 125 2.20 14.29 -35.14
C VAL A 125 1.14 14.02 -34.08
N ASP A 126 1.40 13.16 -33.09
CA ASP A 126 0.46 12.90 -31.99
C ASP A 126 0.11 14.20 -31.22
N VAL A 127 1.12 15.04 -30.96
CA VAL A 127 0.96 16.35 -30.32
C VAL A 127 0.17 17.31 -31.21
N LEU A 128 0.52 17.45 -32.50
CA LEU A 128 -0.17 18.32 -33.46
C LEU A 128 -1.62 17.90 -33.69
N ALA A 129 -1.88 16.59 -33.79
CA ALA A 129 -3.21 16.02 -33.92
C ALA A 129 -4.07 16.40 -32.71
N TRP A 130 -3.53 16.31 -31.48
CA TRP A 130 -4.23 16.80 -30.30
C TRP A 130 -4.44 18.32 -30.34
N PHE A 131 -3.39 19.10 -30.60
CA PHE A 131 -3.44 20.57 -30.66
C PHE A 131 -4.48 21.08 -31.68
N THR A 132 -4.62 20.40 -32.82
CA THR A 132 -5.60 20.74 -33.86
C THR A 132 -7.01 20.26 -33.53
N SER A 133 -7.17 19.14 -32.82
CA SER A 133 -8.47 18.51 -32.55
C SER A 133 -9.17 19.03 -31.29
N THR A 134 -8.44 19.37 -30.22
CA THR A 134 -9.03 20.01 -29.03
C THR A 134 -9.34 21.48 -29.24
N ALA A 135 -8.65 22.13 -30.18
CA ALA A 135 -8.83 23.51 -30.65
C ALA A 135 -9.23 24.49 -29.53
N SER A 136 -8.20 24.87 -28.77
CA SER A 136 -8.18 26.14 -28.07
C SER A 136 -8.17 27.28 -29.12
N PRO A 137 -8.93 28.38 -28.93
CA PRO A 137 -8.89 29.60 -29.77
C PRO A 137 -7.50 30.23 -30.00
N ALA A 138 -6.45 29.71 -29.36
CA ALA A 138 -5.09 30.25 -29.38
C ALA A 138 -4.35 30.15 -30.72
N LEU A 139 -4.77 29.27 -31.65
CA LEU A 139 -3.88 28.81 -32.72
C LEU A 139 -4.36 29.04 -34.15
N THR A 140 -5.60 29.48 -34.36
CA THR A 140 -6.11 29.79 -35.71
C THR A 140 -6.28 31.28 -35.95
N GLY A 141 -6.33 32.09 -34.88
CA GLY A 141 -6.52 33.55 -34.94
C GLY A 141 -7.87 34.02 -35.52
N ASN A 142 -8.67 33.11 -36.08
CA ASN A 142 -9.84 33.40 -36.93
C ASN A 142 -11.15 32.82 -36.39
N ASP A 143 -11.13 32.01 -35.32
CA ASP A 143 -12.36 31.49 -34.72
C ASP A 143 -12.97 32.51 -33.73
N PRO A 144 -14.32 32.67 -33.70
CA PRO A 144 -15.00 33.48 -32.70
C PRO A 144 -14.58 33.11 -31.28
N ARG A 145 -14.34 34.11 -30.44
CA ARG A 145 -13.93 33.89 -29.04
C ARG A 145 -15.10 33.26 -28.27
N MET A 146 -15.03 31.96 -28.02
CA MET A 146 -16.01 31.24 -27.21
C MET A 146 -15.96 31.73 -25.75
N GLN A 147 -17.10 31.60 -25.05
CA GLN A 147 -17.08 31.75 -23.59
C GLN A 147 -16.15 30.70 -22.95
N PRO A 148 -15.41 31.04 -21.88
CA PRO A 148 -14.45 30.13 -21.25
C PRO A 148 -15.05 28.78 -20.82
N GLU A 149 -16.29 28.79 -20.34
CA GLU A 149 -16.96 27.56 -19.94
C GLU A 149 -17.30 26.67 -21.13
N VAL A 150 -17.83 27.24 -22.22
CA VAL A 150 -18.15 26.50 -23.46
C VAL A 150 -16.88 25.92 -24.06
N ALA A 151 -15.78 26.70 -24.09
CA ALA A 151 -14.47 26.22 -24.52
C ALA A 151 -14.01 24.98 -23.71
N ARG A 152 -14.07 25.04 -22.37
CA ARG A 152 -13.71 23.91 -21.50
C ARG A 152 -14.55 22.65 -21.76
N ARG A 153 -15.85 22.81 -22.03
CA ARG A 153 -16.78 21.71 -22.32
C ARG A 153 -16.49 21.08 -23.70
N VAL A 154 -16.27 21.90 -24.72
CA VAL A 154 -15.88 21.46 -26.07
C VAL A 154 -14.55 20.70 -26.04
N GLU A 155 -13.56 21.22 -25.32
CA GLU A 155 -12.27 20.56 -25.12
C GLU A 155 -12.43 19.21 -24.41
N PHE A 156 -13.27 19.16 -23.37
CA PHE A 156 -13.56 17.93 -22.65
C PHE A 156 -14.23 16.86 -23.55
N LEU A 157 -15.20 17.25 -24.36
CA LEU A 157 -15.89 16.33 -25.28
C LEU A 157 -14.98 15.87 -26.43
N ALA A 158 -14.15 16.78 -26.97
CA ALA A 158 -13.16 16.43 -27.99
C ALA A 158 -12.16 15.39 -27.44
N GLY A 159 -11.59 15.65 -26.25
CA GLY A 159 -10.67 14.73 -25.60
C GLY A 159 -11.30 13.37 -25.30
N LEU A 160 -12.58 13.34 -24.92
CA LEU A 160 -13.33 12.11 -24.68
C LEU A 160 -13.42 11.25 -25.96
N TYR A 161 -13.86 11.82 -27.08
CA TYR A 161 -14.00 11.07 -28.33
C TYR A 161 -12.66 10.64 -28.93
N LEU A 162 -11.61 11.46 -28.77
CA LEU A 162 -10.24 11.06 -29.13
C LEU A 162 -9.79 9.83 -28.31
N THR A 163 -10.11 9.81 -27.01
CA THR A 163 -9.81 8.67 -26.12
C THR A 163 -10.56 7.41 -26.54
N LEU A 164 -11.78 7.56 -27.06
CA LEU A 164 -12.56 6.46 -27.67
C LEU A 164 -12.10 6.08 -29.09
N GLY A 165 -11.00 6.68 -29.59
CA GLY A 165 -10.39 6.37 -30.87
C GLY A 165 -11.02 7.06 -32.08
N TYR A 166 -11.86 8.07 -31.88
CA TYR A 166 -12.37 8.91 -32.96
C TYR A 166 -11.36 9.99 -33.35
N ARG A 167 -11.53 10.58 -34.54
CA ARG A 167 -10.82 11.77 -35.00
C ARG A 167 -11.82 12.87 -35.29
N VAL A 168 -11.42 14.13 -35.11
CA VAL A 168 -12.26 15.28 -35.46
C VAL A 168 -12.28 15.43 -36.98
N SER A 169 -13.45 15.27 -37.59
CA SER A 169 -13.67 15.44 -39.02
C SER A 169 -14.00 16.89 -39.37
N LYS A 170 -14.89 17.53 -38.61
CA LYS A 170 -15.26 18.95 -38.78
C LYS A 170 -15.55 19.61 -37.44
N ARG A 171 -15.29 20.90 -37.34
CA ARG A 171 -15.67 21.75 -36.20
C ARG A 171 -16.06 23.13 -36.71
N PHE A 172 -17.16 23.67 -36.21
CA PHE A 172 -17.60 25.03 -36.50
C PHE A 172 -18.02 25.73 -35.22
N VAL A 173 -17.50 26.94 -34.98
CA VAL A 173 -17.99 27.82 -33.92
C VAL A 173 -19.09 28.67 -34.54
N LEU A 174 -20.34 28.40 -34.18
CA LEU A 174 -21.52 29.06 -34.76
C LEU A 174 -21.82 30.38 -34.01
N SER A 175 -21.50 30.43 -32.72
CA SER A 175 -21.57 31.64 -31.88
C SER A 175 -20.58 31.57 -30.71
N THR A 176 -20.63 32.54 -29.79
CA THR A 176 -19.83 32.49 -28.54
C THR A 176 -20.26 31.38 -27.59
N GLU A 177 -21.47 30.85 -27.75
CA GLU A 177 -22.08 29.84 -26.89
C GLU A 177 -22.42 28.53 -27.60
N THR A 178 -22.41 28.50 -28.94
CA THR A 178 -22.85 27.35 -29.75
C THR A 178 -21.72 26.83 -30.64
N VAL A 179 -21.39 25.54 -30.49
CA VAL A 179 -20.29 24.87 -31.18
C VAL A 179 -20.74 23.54 -31.76
N TYR A 180 -20.36 23.30 -33.02
CA TYR A 180 -20.59 22.08 -33.76
C TYR A 180 -19.31 21.25 -33.85
N GLN A 181 -19.40 19.93 -33.63
CA GLN A 181 -18.29 18.99 -33.81
C GLN A 181 -18.77 17.70 -34.48
N LEU A 182 -18.05 17.26 -35.50
CA LEU A 182 -18.24 15.98 -36.18
C LEU A 182 -17.00 15.12 -35.97
N PHE A 183 -17.20 13.92 -35.45
CA PHE A 183 -16.17 12.93 -35.21
C PHE A 183 -16.35 11.75 -36.17
N CYS A 184 -15.25 11.13 -36.57
CA CYS A 184 -15.26 9.91 -37.36
C CYS A 184 -14.28 8.86 -36.83
N ARG A 185 -14.61 7.58 -37.01
CA ARG A 185 -13.73 6.46 -36.67
C ARG A 185 -13.87 5.34 -37.69
N GLU A 186 -12.75 4.67 -37.97
CA GLU A 186 -12.72 3.42 -38.74
C GLU A 186 -12.97 2.23 -37.81
N SER A 187 -14.03 1.48 -38.09
CA SER A 187 -14.45 0.27 -37.36
C SER A 187 -14.55 -0.89 -38.35
N GLY A 188 -13.43 -1.61 -38.52
CA GLY A 188 -13.26 -2.60 -39.57
C GLY A 188 -13.32 -1.98 -40.97
N VAL A 189 -14.33 -2.31 -41.77
CA VAL A 189 -14.55 -1.78 -43.13
C VAL A 189 -15.55 -0.60 -43.14
N ARG A 190 -16.06 -0.20 -41.97
CA ARG A 190 -17.10 0.83 -41.83
C ARG A 190 -16.56 2.09 -41.18
N LEU A 191 -17.11 3.23 -41.60
CA LEU A 191 -16.92 4.51 -40.93
C LEU A 191 -18.10 4.78 -40.00
N GLU A 192 -17.80 5.07 -38.75
CA GLU A 192 -18.74 5.50 -37.73
C GLU A 192 -18.61 7.01 -37.55
N TYR A 193 -19.74 7.71 -37.44
CA TYR A 193 -19.78 9.17 -37.30
C TYR A 193 -20.57 9.57 -36.06
N VAL A 194 -20.05 10.55 -35.33
CA VAL A 194 -20.73 11.16 -34.19
C VAL A 194 -20.81 12.67 -34.39
N GLU A 195 -22.03 13.19 -34.36
CA GLU A 195 -22.35 14.60 -34.50
C GLU A 195 -22.76 15.16 -33.14
N LEU A 196 -21.98 16.13 -32.63
CA LEU A 196 -22.24 16.85 -31.39
C LEU A 196 -22.54 18.31 -31.69
N LEU A 197 -23.63 18.81 -31.12
CA LEU A 197 -23.96 20.23 -31.10
C LEU A 197 -24.08 20.68 -29.66
N LEU A 198 -23.13 21.48 -29.19
CA LEU A 198 -23.13 22.03 -27.84
C LEU A 198 -23.65 23.47 -27.88
N SER A 199 -24.62 23.80 -27.03
CA SER A 199 -25.09 25.18 -26.84
C SER A 199 -25.48 25.43 -25.38
N LYS A 200 -25.30 26.67 -24.90
CA LYS A 200 -25.82 27.10 -23.60
C LYS A 200 -27.24 27.66 -23.68
N ASP A 201 -27.62 28.28 -24.80
CA ASP A 201 -28.90 28.97 -24.97
C ASP A 201 -29.78 28.27 -26.03
N ALA A 202 -30.95 27.81 -25.58
CA ALA A 202 -31.95 27.19 -26.45
C ALA A 202 -32.48 28.14 -27.54
N ALA A 203 -32.58 29.44 -27.25
CA ALA A 203 -33.07 30.44 -28.19
C ALA A 203 -32.03 30.76 -29.26
N GLU A 204 -30.76 30.87 -28.89
CA GLU A 204 -29.67 31.01 -29.84
C GLU A 204 -29.56 29.79 -30.76
N LEU A 205 -29.61 28.58 -30.19
CA LEU A 205 -29.60 27.35 -30.99
C LEU A 205 -30.80 27.31 -31.96
N ARG A 206 -31.99 27.71 -31.50
CA ARG A 206 -33.18 27.81 -32.35
C ARG A 206 -32.95 28.74 -33.54
N ASN A 207 -32.40 29.93 -33.31
CA ASN A 207 -32.10 30.87 -34.38
C ASN A 207 -31.11 30.29 -35.40
N VAL A 208 -30.08 29.57 -34.93
CA VAL A 208 -29.11 28.89 -35.80
C VAL A 208 -29.78 27.79 -36.63
N LEU A 209 -30.66 26.99 -36.03
CA LEU A 209 -31.41 25.92 -36.70
C LEU A 209 -32.42 26.47 -37.72
N GLU A 210 -33.15 27.54 -37.37
CA GLU A 210 -34.11 28.21 -38.27
C GLU A 210 -33.40 28.84 -39.47
N THR A 211 -32.24 29.46 -39.25
CA THR A 211 -31.42 30.07 -40.32
C THR A 211 -30.85 29.01 -41.26
N THR A 212 -30.56 27.81 -40.75
CA THR A 212 -30.02 26.68 -41.54
C THR A 212 -31.10 25.76 -42.11
N GLY A 213 -32.39 26.02 -41.81
CA GLY A 213 -33.52 25.20 -42.27
C GLY A 213 -33.59 23.81 -41.62
N GLY A 214 -33.07 23.66 -40.40
CA GLY A 214 -33.05 22.41 -39.64
C GLY A 214 -31.98 21.40 -40.06
N GLU A 215 -31.21 21.68 -41.12
CA GLU A 215 -30.13 20.82 -41.61
C GLU A 215 -28.76 21.49 -41.38
N LEU A 216 -28.08 21.15 -40.28
CA LEU A 216 -26.74 21.65 -39.96
C LEU A 216 -25.68 21.14 -40.95
N LEU A 217 -25.88 19.93 -41.51
CA LEU A 217 -25.01 19.33 -42.52
C LEU A 217 -25.83 18.43 -43.45
N LYS A 218 -26.01 18.86 -44.70
CA LYS A 218 -26.55 18.03 -45.80
C LYS A 218 -25.58 16.91 -46.15
N THR A 219 -25.54 15.86 -45.33
CA THR A 219 -24.62 14.73 -45.53
C THR A 219 -25.40 13.46 -45.82
N ARG A 220 -24.93 12.69 -46.81
CA ARG A 220 -25.44 11.34 -47.12
C ARG A 220 -24.63 10.26 -46.37
N LEU A 221 -24.06 10.61 -45.21
CA LEU A 221 -23.17 9.73 -44.47
C LEU A 221 -24.00 8.63 -43.76
N PRO A 222 -23.71 7.34 -43.99
CA PRO A 222 -24.41 6.26 -43.31
C PRO A 222 -24.04 6.19 -41.82
N LYS A 223 -25.03 5.92 -40.95
CA LYS A 223 -24.90 5.68 -39.49
C LYS A 223 -24.28 6.85 -38.70
N LEU A 224 -25.02 7.96 -38.61
CA LEU A 224 -24.68 9.12 -37.79
C LEU A 224 -25.36 9.01 -36.41
N THR A 225 -24.59 9.01 -35.31
CA THR A 225 -25.14 9.21 -33.97
C THR A 225 -25.16 10.70 -33.65
N ARG A 226 -26.32 11.24 -33.27
CA ARG A 226 -26.56 12.68 -33.15
C ARG A 226 -26.93 13.09 -31.74
N PHE A 227 -26.17 14.04 -31.18
CA PHE A 227 -26.42 14.62 -29.87
C PHE A 227 -26.53 16.13 -29.93
N VAL A 228 -27.53 16.66 -29.23
CA VAL A 228 -27.61 18.08 -28.87
C VAL A 228 -27.41 18.19 -27.37
N ILE A 229 -26.36 18.90 -26.97
CA ILE A 229 -25.98 19.09 -25.59
C ILE A 229 -26.41 20.50 -25.18
N LEU A 230 -27.43 20.60 -24.32
CA LEU A 230 -28.08 21.86 -23.97
C LEU A 230 -28.33 21.98 -22.47
N ASP A 231 -27.99 23.12 -21.87
CA ASP A 231 -28.19 23.33 -20.43
C ASP A 231 -29.63 23.74 -20.07
N ASP A 232 -30.35 24.42 -20.98
CA ASP A 232 -31.72 24.92 -20.80
C ASP A 232 -32.81 23.98 -21.34
N ALA A 233 -34.08 24.27 -20.99
CA ALA A 233 -35.24 23.39 -21.12
C ALA A 233 -35.43 22.72 -22.51
N VAL A 234 -35.56 21.39 -22.45
CA VAL A 234 -35.55 20.42 -23.55
C VAL A 234 -36.81 20.44 -24.43
N GLU A 235 -37.94 20.92 -23.90
CA GLU A 235 -39.26 20.66 -24.47
C GLU A 235 -39.57 21.42 -25.78
N GLN A 236 -38.86 22.52 -26.07
CA GLN A 236 -39.18 23.40 -27.21
C GLN A 236 -38.38 23.13 -28.49
N LEU A 237 -37.39 22.22 -28.47
CA LEU A 237 -36.45 22.00 -29.59
C LEU A 237 -36.71 20.69 -30.36
N HIS A 238 -37.42 19.73 -29.78
CA HIS A 238 -37.80 18.47 -30.45
C HIS A 238 -38.54 18.64 -31.78
N PRO A 239 -39.48 19.60 -31.94
CA PRO A 239 -40.19 19.81 -33.21
C PRO A 239 -39.29 20.26 -34.37
N LEU A 240 -38.14 20.89 -34.08
CA LEU A 240 -37.23 21.46 -35.08
C LEU A 240 -36.11 20.50 -35.50
N LEU A 241 -35.64 19.64 -34.58
CA LEU A 241 -34.55 18.70 -34.83
C LEU A 241 -35.03 17.32 -35.30
N GLY A 242 -36.30 16.97 -35.06
CA GLY A 242 -36.83 15.63 -35.29
C GLY A 242 -36.38 14.60 -34.25
N HIS A 243 -36.78 13.34 -34.43
CA HIS A 243 -36.50 12.26 -33.46
C HIS A 243 -35.10 11.64 -33.58
N ASP A 244 -34.33 12.02 -34.60
CA ASP A 244 -32.99 11.47 -34.85
C ASP A 244 -31.91 12.08 -33.93
N TYR A 245 -32.19 13.22 -33.28
CA TYR A 245 -31.28 13.88 -32.35
C TYR A 245 -31.63 13.53 -30.89
N ARG A 246 -30.64 13.06 -30.13
CA ARG A 246 -30.75 12.89 -28.67
C ARG A 246 -30.39 14.20 -27.99
N ILE A 247 -31.37 14.87 -27.39
CA ILE A 247 -31.15 16.09 -26.61
C ILE A 247 -30.82 15.66 -25.17
N VAL A 248 -29.65 16.06 -24.68
CA VAL A 248 -29.18 15.72 -23.33
C VAL A 248 -28.55 16.95 -22.67
N GLY A 249 -28.65 17.06 -21.35
CA GLY A 249 -27.88 18.04 -20.60
C GLY A 249 -26.39 17.73 -20.64
N TYR A 250 -25.53 18.75 -20.48
CA TYR A 250 -24.09 18.52 -20.41
C TYR A 250 -23.70 17.56 -19.27
N GLU A 251 -24.42 17.61 -18.15
CA GLU A 251 -24.20 16.69 -17.03
C GLU A 251 -24.59 15.25 -17.38
N GLY A 252 -25.77 15.04 -18.00
CA GLY A 252 -26.25 13.72 -18.41
C GLY A 252 -25.63 13.15 -19.68
N PHE A 253 -24.84 13.94 -20.44
CA PHE A 253 -24.18 13.45 -21.65
C PHE A 253 -23.21 12.30 -21.35
N ILE A 254 -22.48 12.37 -20.23
CA ILE A 254 -21.49 11.33 -19.90
C ILE A 254 -22.14 10.01 -19.54
N ASP A 255 -23.35 10.03 -19.00
CA ASP A 255 -24.13 8.81 -18.72
C ASP A 255 -24.50 8.05 -20.01
N THR A 256 -24.41 8.71 -21.18
CA THR A 256 -24.58 8.04 -22.48
C THR A 256 -23.35 7.26 -22.94
N VAL A 257 -22.19 7.53 -22.33
CA VAL A 257 -20.89 6.92 -22.65
C VAL A 257 -20.46 5.93 -21.57
N VAL A 258 -20.75 6.22 -20.30
CA VAL A 258 -20.41 5.36 -19.16
C VAL A 258 -21.51 5.40 -18.09
N ASP A 259 -21.99 4.23 -17.69
CA ASP A 259 -22.95 4.05 -16.61
C ASP A 259 -22.23 3.82 -15.27
N LEU A 260 -21.83 4.91 -14.62
CA LEU A 260 -21.19 4.85 -13.31
C LEU A 260 -22.16 4.43 -12.19
N GLN A 261 -23.48 4.55 -12.38
CA GLN A 261 -24.43 4.11 -11.37
C GLN A 261 -24.44 2.58 -11.25
N THR A 262 -24.36 1.87 -12.38
CA THR A 262 -24.18 0.41 -12.39
C THR A 262 -22.88 0.00 -11.69
N HIS A 263 -21.79 0.76 -11.89
CA HIS A 263 -20.53 0.52 -11.17
C HIS A 263 -20.72 0.63 -9.65
N LEU A 264 -21.35 1.71 -9.18
CA LEU A 264 -21.54 1.96 -7.75
C LEU A 264 -22.60 1.07 -7.09
N ALA A 265 -23.60 0.60 -7.84
CA ALA A 265 -24.63 -0.32 -7.32
C ALA A 265 -24.03 -1.65 -6.84
N SER A 266 -22.94 -2.11 -7.48
CA SER A 266 -22.18 -3.28 -7.04
C SER A 266 -21.53 -3.07 -5.66
N CYS A 267 -21.25 -1.82 -5.27
CA CYS A 267 -20.66 -1.47 -3.98
C CYS A 267 -21.70 -1.40 -2.85
N ALA A 268 -22.96 -1.10 -3.19
CA ALA A 268 -24.06 -0.94 -2.24
C ALA A 268 -24.65 -2.29 -1.75
N THR A 269 -24.53 -3.34 -2.56
CA THR A 269 -25.14 -4.67 -2.33
C THR A 269 -24.35 -5.59 -1.40
N ALA A 270 -23.15 -5.21 -0.97
CA ALA A 270 -22.24 -6.08 -0.21
C ALA A 270 -22.26 -5.89 1.33
N ALA A 271 -23.32 -5.28 1.89
CA ALA A 271 -23.52 -5.21 3.34
C ALA A 271 -24.96 -5.63 3.67
N PRO A 272 -25.18 -6.63 4.54
CA PRO A 272 -26.53 -6.96 4.98
C PRO A 272 -27.20 -5.73 5.61
N GLU A 273 -28.51 -5.59 5.39
CA GLU A 273 -29.35 -4.54 5.95
C GLU A 273 -29.31 -4.58 7.49
N MET A 274 -28.34 -3.88 8.08
CA MET A 274 -28.29 -3.62 9.52
C MET A 274 -28.30 -2.11 9.77
N PRO A 275 -28.79 -1.64 10.94
CA PRO A 275 -29.27 -0.27 11.14
C PRO A 275 -28.22 0.80 10.78
N ARG A 276 -28.65 1.78 10.00
CA ARG A 276 -27.87 2.93 9.47
C ARG A 276 -27.51 3.99 10.52
N GLU A 277 -27.37 3.65 11.80
CA GLU A 277 -26.87 4.63 12.77
C GLU A 277 -25.38 4.86 12.53
N ARG A 278 -25.07 5.90 11.74
CA ARG A 278 -23.70 6.35 11.47
C ARG A 278 -23.10 6.90 12.76
N GLN A 279 -22.19 6.15 13.34
CA GLN A 279 -21.40 6.62 14.48
C GLN A 279 -20.18 7.39 13.97
N PRO A 280 -19.84 8.53 14.60
CA PRO A 280 -18.66 9.29 14.23
C PRO A 280 -17.40 8.44 14.41
N LEU A 281 -16.51 8.51 13.43
CA LEU A 281 -15.25 7.77 13.36
C LEU A 281 -14.12 8.76 13.57
N PRO A 282 -13.43 8.76 14.72
CA PRO A 282 -12.36 9.72 14.93
C PRO A 282 -11.19 9.43 13.98
N GLY A 283 -10.69 10.47 13.35
CA GLY A 283 -9.58 10.44 12.41
C GLY A 283 -8.55 11.51 12.74
N ALA A 284 -7.28 11.16 12.64
CA ALA A 284 -6.15 12.06 12.81
C ALA A 284 -5.45 12.27 11.47
N LEU A 285 -5.38 13.51 11.01
CA LEU A 285 -4.60 13.88 9.83
C LEU A 285 -3.13 14.02 10.24
N LEU A 286 -2.25 13.37 9.50
CA LEU A 286 -0.83 13.28 9.77
C LEU A 286 -0.05 14.05 8.69
N THR A 287 0.87 14.91 9.12
CA THR A 287 1.89 15.50 8.23
C THR A 287 3.27 15.10 8.68
N THR A 288 4.15 14.79 7.74
CA THR A 288 5.49 14.36 8.06
C THR A 288 6.46 15.53 8.09
N ASP A 289 7.26 15.59 9.15
CA ASP A 289 8.32 16.56 9.31
C ASP A 289 9.43 16.27 8.27
N PRO A 290 9.75 17.24 7.39
CA PRO A 290 10.64 17.00 6.25
C PRO A 290 12.10 16.79 6.62
N HIS A 291 12.52 17.10 7.86
CA HIS A 291 13.88 16.90 8.34
C HIS A 291 14.06 15.57 9.06
N THR A 292 13.05 15.15 9.82
CA THR A 292 13.10 13.95 10.67
C THR A 292 12.40 12.74 10.05
N GLY A 293 11.49 12.95 9.10
CA GLY A 293 10.66 11.89 8.52
C GLY A 293 9.58 11.36 9.47
N GLU A 294 9.29 12.06 10.58
CA GLU A 294 8.25 11.67 11.53
C GLU A 294 6.90 12.32 11.23
N SER A 295 5.84 11.51 11.25
CA SER A 295 4.46 11.99 11.11
C SER A 295 3.94 12.61 12.42
N ARG A 296 3.46 13.85 12.36
CA ARG A 296 2.80 14.59 13.44
C ARG A 296 1.33 14.76 13.14
N ILE A 297 0.51 14.64 14.19
CA ILE A 297 -0.92 14.92 14.11
C ILE A 297 -1.08 16.43 13.95
N THR A 298 -1.70 16.86 12.85
CA THR A 298 -2.04 18.27 12.62
C THR A 298 -3.46 18.59 13.05
N GLU A 299 -4.38 17.67 12.79
CA GLU A 299 -5.80 17.83 13.06
C GLU A 299 -6.37 16.50 13.56
N THR A 300 -7.35 16.55 14.45
CA THR A 300 -8.18 15.41 14.82
C THR A 300 -9.65 15.83 14.79
N GLU A 301 -10.46 15.09 14.03
CA GLU A 301 -11.89 15.34 13.86
C GLU A 301 -12.59 14.03 13.48
N ASP A 302 -13.85 14.08 13.07
CA ASP A 302 -14.50 12.98 12.39
C ASP A 302 -13.85 12.72 11.02
N ALA A 303 -13.57 11.45 10.71
CA ALA A 303 -12.89 11.03 9.51
C ALA A 303 -13.68 11.33 8.23
N GLU A 304 -15.02 11.28 8.27
CA GLU A 304 -15.86 11.65 7.13
C GLU A 304 -15.75 13.15 6.85
N GLN A 305 -15.68 13.99 7.89
CA GLN A 305 -15.49 15.43 7.76
C GLN A 305 -14.11 15.77 7.18
N LEU A 306 -13.05 15.14 7.70
CA LEU A 306 -11.69 15.29 7.17
C LEU A 306 -11.59 14.89 5.70
N LEU A 307 -12.16 13.74 5.33
CA LEU A 307 -12.19 13.27 3.94
C LEU A 307 -12.99 14.20 3.04
N THR A 308 -14.16 14.65 3.50
CA THR A 308 -15.00 15.59 2.72
C THR A 308 -14.26 16.89 2.45
N ARG A 309 -13.48 17.40 3.41
CA ARG A 309 -12.61 18.58 3.22
C ARG A 309 -11.49 18.29 2.21
N LEU A 310 -10.76 17.19 2.37
CA LEU A 310 -9.69 16.79 1.45
C LEU A 310 -10.19 16.58 0.01
N MET A 311 -11.45 16.15 -0.16
CA MET A 311 -12.07 15.94 -1.49
C MET A 311 -12.41 17.22 -2.24
N GLN A 312 -12.55 18.35 -1.54
CA GLN A 312 -12.73 19.66 -2.19
C GLN A 312 -11.49 20.05 -2.99
N GLU A 313 -10.31 19.59 -2.55
CA GLU A 313 -9.02 19.84 -3.18
C GLU A 313 -8.52 18.61 -3.93
N SER A 314 -7.52 18.81 -4.79
CA SER A 314 -6.82 17.70 -5.42
C SER A 314 -5.87 17.08 -4.41
N ALA A 315 -6.10 15.82 -4.06
CA ALA A 315 -5.36 15.16 -2.99
C ALA A 315 -5.24 13.66 -3.26
N ASN A 316 -4.08 13.11 -2.93
CA ASN A 316 -3.92 11.66 -2.77
C ASN A 316 -3.95 11.39 -1.27
N VAL A 317 -4.85 10.54 -0.80
CA VAL A 317 -5.09 10.30 0.63
C VAL A 317 -4.83 8.84 0.93
N LEU A 318 -4.01 8.53 1.93
CA LEU A 318 -3.84 7.18 2.45
C LEU A 318 -4.55 7.06 3.80
N ILE A 319 -5.53 6.16 3.88
CA ILE A 319 -6.24 5.84 5.12
C ILE A 319 -5.59 4.62 5.78
N THR A 320 -5.18 4.79 7.04
CA THR A 320 -4.62 3.73 7.88
C THR A 320 -5.46 3.54 9.14
N GLY A 321 -5.30 2.40 9.80
CA GLY A 321 -6.00 2.07 11.03
C GLY A 321 -6.05 0.55 11.26
N LYS A 322 -6.36 0.13 12.48
CA LYS A 322 -6.43 -1.30 12.84
C LYS A 322 -7.43 -2.09 11.97
N PRO A 323 -7.29 -3.41 11.82
CA PRO A 323 -8.34 -4.26 11.27
C PRO A 323 -9.68 -4.03 11.98
N GLY A 324 -10.78 -3.99 11.22
CA GLY A 324 -12.10 -3.70 11.78
C GLY A 324 -12.37 -2.23 12.12
N SER A 325 -11.43 -1.30 11.90
CA SER A 325 -11.59 0.14 12.15
C SER A 325 -12.64 0.83 11.26
N GLY A 326 -13.32 0.11 10.36
CA GLY A 326 -14.40 0.64 9.54
C GLY A 326 -13.98 1.30 8.22
N LYS A 327 -12.69 1.25 7.83
CA LYS A 327 -12.15 1.86 6.60
C LYS A 327 -13.00 1.60 5.36
N SER A 328 -13.22 0.34 4.99
CA SER A 328 -13.99 -0.03 3.80
C SER A 328 -15.46 0.42 3.90
N THR A 329 -16.05 0.44 5.11
CA THR A 329 -17.40 0.98 5.30
C THR A 329 -17.43 2.50 5.09
N LEU A 330 -16.47 3.23 5.67
CA LEU A 330 -16.32 4.67 5.50
C LEU A 330 -16.13 5.02 4.03
N LEU A 331 -15.27 4.30 3.32
CA LEU A 331 -15.01 4.47 1.89
C LEU A 331 -16.22 4.19 1.00
N ARG A 332 -16.99 3.13 1.27
CA ARG A 332 -18.24 2.85 0.55
C ARG A 332 -19.31 3.91 0.82
N ALA A 333 -19.45 4.35 2.07
CA ALA A 333 -20.34 5.45 2.42
C ALA A 333 -19.91 6.75 1.72
N LEU A 334 -18.61 7.05 1.70
CA LEU A 334 -18.05 8.22 1.03
C LEU A 334 -18.41 8.27 -0.45
N VAL A 335 -18.42 7.12 -1.13
CA VAL A 335 -18.75 7.03 -2.56
C VAL A 335 -20.26 7.04 -2.81
N ASN A 336 -21.06 6.41 -1.95
CA ASN A 336 -22.52 6.27 -2.14
C ASN A 336 -23.32 7.47 -1.64
N ASP A 337 -22.96 8.00 -0.47
CA ASP A 337 -23.71 9.00 0.28
C ASP A 337 -23.19 10.44 0.06
N THR A 338 -22.26 10.61 -0.87
CA THR A 338 -21.69 11.93 -1.17
C THR A 338 -22.79 12.90 -1.62
N PRO A 339 -22.88 14.12 -1.06
CA PRO A 339 -23.82 15.13 -1.53
C PRO A 339 -23.62 15.41 -3.02
N ALA A 340 -24.68 15.86 -3.71
CA ALA A 340 -24.65 16.27 -5.13
C ALA A 340 -23.59 17.35 -5.48
N THR A 341 -22.92 17.94 -4.48
CA THR A 341 -21.81 18.89 -4.61
C THR A 341 -20.42 18.23 -4.67
N ALA A 342 -20.32 16.92 -4.53
CA ALA A 342 -19.06 16.18 -4.61
C ALA A 342 -18.64 15.86 -6.05
N ARG A 343 -17.34 15.61 -6.24
CA ARG A 343 -16.66 15.32 -7.52
C ARG A 343 -17.55 14.48 -8.47
N ARG A 344 -17.75 14.97 -9.71
CA ARG A 344 -18.66 14.44 -10.74
C ARG A 344 -18.50 12.93 -11.01
N PHE A 345 -17.27 12.45 -11.12
CA PHE A 345 -16.99 11.05 -11.46
C PHE A 345 -16.57 10.30 -10.20
N ARG A 346 -17.19 9.15 -9.92
CA ARG A 346 -16.93 8.38 -8.71
C ARG A 346 -16.58 6.94 -9.08
N PHE A 347 -15.45 6.48 -8.56
CA PHE A 347 -14.96 5.12 -8.77
C PHE A 347 -14.61 4.49 -7.43
N TYR A 348 -15.02 3.25 -7.25
CA TYR A 348 -14.61 2.41 -6.14
C TYR A 348 -14.05 1.09 -6.69
N PHE A 349 -12.87 0.71 -6.26
CA PHE A 349 -12.22 -0.55 -6.58
C PHE A 349 -11.79 -1.22 -5.29
N ASP A 350 -12.22 -2.47 -5.09
CA ASP A 350 -11.76 -3.32 -3.99
C ASP A 350 -10.60 -4.16 -4.50
N LEU A 351 -9.37 -3.83 -4.11
CA LEU A 351 -8.17 -4.49 -4.61
C LEU A 351 -8.00 -5.91 -4.02
N SER A 352 -8.75 -6.28 -2.98
CA SER A 352 -8.80 -7.68 -2.52
C SER A 352 -9.44 -8.64 -3.54
N LEU A 353 -10.14 -8.10 -4.55
CA LEU A 353 -10.73 -8.88 -5.65
C LEU A 353 -9.85 -8.89 -6.91
N LYS A 354 -8.70 -8.21 -6.88
CA LYS A 354 -7.74 -8.18 -7.98
C LYS A 354 -6.81 -9.40 -7.85
N PRO A 355 -6.77 -10.32 -8.83
CA PRO A 355 -5.72 -11.33 -8.92
C PRO A 355 -4.33 -10.70 -8.88
N LYS A 356 -3.40 -11.33 -8.17
CA LYS A 356 -2.05 -10.78 -7.96
C LYS A 356 -1.23 -10.70 -9.25
N ASP A 357 -1.49 -11.60 -10.20
CA ASP A 357 -0.87 -11.68 -11.52
C ASP A 357 -1.54 -10.82 -12.61
N GLU A 358 -2.74 -10.29 -12.35
CA GLU A 358 -3.45 -9.38 -13.27
C GLU A 358 -2.88 -7.96 -13.13
N ALA A 359 -2.66 -7.23 -14.21
CA ALA A 359 -2.27 -5.82 -14.13
C ALA A 359 -3.46 -4.96 -13.64
N PHE A 360 -3.21 -3.85 -12.93
CA PHE A 360 -4.26 -2.96 -12.44
C PHE A 360 -5.12 -2.41 -13.60
N ALA A 361 -4.50 -2.11 -14.74
CA ALA A 361 -5.21 -1.67 -15.93
C ALA A 361 -6.24 -2.69 -16.44
N GLU A 362 -5.88 -3.97 -16.43
CA GLU A 362 -6.76 -5.08 -16.84
C GLU A 362 -7.89 -5.28 -15.84
N TYR A 363 -7.57 -5.23 -14.55
CA TYR A 363 -8.56 -5.30 -13.46
C TYR A 363 -9.63 -4.20 -13.60
N VAL A 364 -9.20 -2.94 -13.76
CA VAL A 364 -10.13 -1.82 -13.93
C VAL A 364 -10.92 -1.94 -15.22
N ALA A 365 -10.28 -2.33 -16.33
CA ALA A 365 -10.97 -2.55 -17.59
C ALA A 365 -12.07 -3.60 -17.46
N ARG A 366 -11.78 -4.72 -16.77
CA ARG A 366 -12.73 -5.80 -16.50
C ARG A 366 -13.89 -5.35 -15.62
N MET A 367 -13.62 -4.58 -14.56
CA MET A 367 -14.64 -4.05 -13.66
C MET A 367 -15.55 -3.02 -14.34
N LEU A 368 -15.01 -2.18 -15.23
CA LEU A 368 -15.76 -1.14 -15.93
C LEU A 368 -16.38 -1.62 -17.26
N ALA A 369 -15.97 -2.75 -17.81
CA ALA A 369 -16.48 -3.26 -19.09
C ALA A 369 -18.02 -3.39 -19.16
N PRO A 370 -18.75 -3.78 -18.10
CA PRO A 370 -20.22 -3.79 -18.12
C PRO A 370 -20.82 -2.37 -18.21
N CYS A 371 -20.10 -1.38 -17.71
CA CYS A 371 -20.54 0.01 -17.58
C CYS A 371 -20.24 0.87 -18.83
N VAL A 372 -19.43 0.37 -19.76
CA VAL A 372 -19.03 1.09 -20.99
C VAL A 372 -19.64 0.42 -22.22
N PRO A 373 -20.88 0.76 -22.60
CA PRO A 373 -21.58 0.14 -23.71
C PRO A 373 -20.88 0.43 -25.05
N GLY A 374 -20.61 -0.62 -25.84
CA GLY A 374 -20.02 -0.51 -27.17
C GLY A 374 -18.50 -0.32 -27.24
N GLU A 375 -17.84 0.09 -26.15
CA GLU A 375 -16.42 0.51 -26.14
C GLU A 375 -15.58 -0.19 -25.06
N ARG A 376 -15.89 -1.45 -24.73
CA ARG A 376 -15.29 -2.20 -23.61
C ARG A 376 -13.74 -2.21 -23.62
N ALA A 377 -13.13 -2.29 -24.81
CA ALA A 377 -11.68 -2.30 -24.95
C ALA A 377 -10.99 -0.98 -24.55
N ARG A 378 -11.76 0.11 -24.43
CA ARG A 378 -11.30 1.46 -24.06
C ARG A 378 -11.70 1.85 -22.64
N ALA A 379 -12.24 0.93 -21.85
CA ALA A 379 -12.75 1.24 -20.50
C ALA A 379 -11.66 1.84 -19.59
N PHE A 380 -10.43 1.31 -19.64
CA PHE A 380 -9.32 1.86 -18.87
C PHE A 380 -8.84 3.22 -19.37
N ASP A 381 -8.74 3.42 -20.68
CA ASP A 381 -8.38 4.71 -21.29
C ASP A 381 -9.39 5.80 -20.88
N LEU A 382 -10.69 5.46 -20.94
CA LEU A 382 -11.78 6.34 -20.52
C LEU A 382 -11.69 6.68 -19.02
N PHE A 383 -11.43 5.68 -18.18
CA PHE A 383 -11.23 5.87 -16.76
C PHE A 383 -10.08 6.84 -16.45
N LEU A 384 -8.91 6.65 -17.08
CA LEU A 384 -7.77 7.55 -16.93
C LEU A 384 -8.10 8.98 -17.38
N TYR A 385 -8.84 9.13 -18.48
CA TYR A 385 -9.27 10.44 -18.97
C TYR A 385 -10.17 11.15 -17.97
N LEU A 386 -11.14 10.45 -17.37
CA LEU A 386 -12.05 11.01 -16.36
C LEU A 386 -11.32 11.36 -15.06
N ILE A 387 -10.36 10.55 -14.63
CA ILE A 387 -9.54 10.87 -13.46
C ILE A 387 -8.64 12.08 -13.69
N ARG A 388 -8.15 12.28 -14.91
CA ARG A 388 -7.35 13.46 -15.30
C ARG A 388 -8.20 14.66 -15.69
N SER A 389 -9.53 14.60 -15.54
CA SER A 389 -10.37 15.78 -15.74
C SER A 389 -10.34 16.74 -14.55
N GLY A 390 -9.79 16.29 -13.41
CA GLY A 390 -9.88 16.99 -12.13
C GLY A 390 -11.27 16.98 -11.53
N SER A 391 -12.14 16.05 -11.91
CA SER A 391 -13.51 15.96 -11.39
C SER A 391 -13.85 14.58 -10.85
N ALA A 392 -12.85 13.74 -10.59
CA ALA A 392 -13.04 12.39 -10.10
C ALA A 392 -12.72 12.26 -8.61
N LEU A 393 -13.46 11.36 -7.95
CA LEU A 393 -13.09 10.67 -6.73
C LEU A 393 -12.79 9.22 -7.10
N CYS A 394 -11.57 8.76 -6.87
CA CYS A 394 -11.19 7.37 -7.07
C CYS A 394 -10.82 6.75 -5.72
N VAL A 395 -11.52 5.70 -5.33
CA VAL A 395 -11.25 4.95 -4.11
C VAL A 395 -10.63 3.60 -4.47
N LEU A 396 -9.45 3.35 -3.91
CA LEU A 396 -8.70 2.11 -3.99
C LEU A 396 -8.67 1.48 -2.58
N ASP A 397 -9.58 0.55 -2.33
CA ASP A 397 -9.71 -0.14 -1.04
C ASP A 397 -8.80 -1.37 -0.99
N ALA A 398 -8.24 -1.69 0.17
CA ALA A 398 -7.39 -2.88 0.38
C ALA A 398 -6.17 -3.00 -0.54
N VAL A 399 -5.43 -1.90 -0.74
CA VAL A 399 -4.32 -1.84 -1.70
C VAL A 399 -3.22 -2.86 -1.37
N ASP A 400 -2.98 -3.06 -0.08
CA ASP A 400 -2.02 -4.01 0.46
C ASP A 400 -2.33 -5.49 0.15
N GLU A 401 -3.58 -5.85 -0.12
CA GLU A 401 -3.95 -7.22 -0.52
C GLU A 401 -3.61 -7.52 -1.99
N ALA A 402 -3.45 -6.49 -2.83
CA ALA A 402 -3.05 -6.65 -4.23
C ALA A 402 -1.52 -6.73 -4.42
N VAL A 403 -0.75 -6.66 -3.34
CA VAL A 403 0.70 -6.80 -3.41
C VAL A 403 1.04 -8.27 -3.66
N ASP A 404 1.86 -8.51 -4.68
CA ASP A 404 2.34 -9.83 -5.11
C ASP A 404 3.17 -10.52 -4.02
N GLU A 405 4.01 -9.75 -3.34
CA GLU A 405 4.80 -10.18 -2.18
C GLU A 405 4.75 -9.11 -1.07
N PRO A 406 4.57 -9.47 0.21
CA PRO A 406 4.55 -8.52 1.33
C PRO A 406 5.97 -8.00 1.65
N SER A 407 6.55 -7.30 0.67
CA SER A 407 7.91 -6.77 0.65
C SER A 407 7.87 -5.31 0.18
N PRO A 408 8.88 -4.50 0.50
CA PRO A 408 9.02 -3.18 -0.10
C PRO A 408 9.08 -3.21 -1.63
N GLU A 409 9.64 -4.27 -2.23
CA GLU A 409 9.76 -4.42 -3.68
C GLU A 409 8.39 -4.70 -4.33
N GLY A 410 7.62 -5.64 -3.79
CA GLY A 410 6.26 -5.90 -4.26
C GLY A 410 5.36 -4.66 -4.16
N PHE A 411 5.48 -3.92 -3.06
CA PHE A 411 4.76 -2.65 -2.92
C PHE A 411 5.17 -1.63 -3.98
N LEU A 412 6.47 -1.49 -4.29
CA LEU A 412 6.94 -0.58 -5.35
C LEU A 412 6.41 -0.97 -6.73
N ARG A 413 6.31 -2.27 -7.03
CA ARG A 413 5.70 -2.77 -8.26
C ARG A 413 4.23 -2.40 -8.36
N LEU A 414 3.45 -2.67 -7.30
CA LEU A 414 2.04 -2.28 -7.26
C LEU A 414 1.89 -0.76 -7.36
N PHE A 415 2.72 -0.01 -6.63
CA PHE A 415 2.70 1.45 -6.67
C PHE A 415 3.00 1.98 -8.07
N ALA A 416 3.92 1.35 -8.80
CA ALA A 416 4.21 1.69 -10.19
C ALA A 416 3.01 1.50 -11.11
N ASP A 417 2.28 0.40 -10.93
CA ASP A 417 1.06 0.09 -11.66
C ASP A 417 -0.05 1.12 -11.36
N LEU A 418 -0.20 1.52 -10.09
CA LEU A 418 -1.16 2.52 -9.64
C LEU A 418 -0.77 3.96 -9.99
N ALA A 419 0.50 4.25 -10.26
CA ALA A 419 1.01 5.60 -10.49
C ALA A 419 0.33 6.31 -11.67
N SER A 420 -0.21 5.55 -12.62
CA SER A 420 -0.98 6.07 -13.77
C SER A 420 -2.28 6.79 -13.36
N VAL A 421 -2.83 6.44 -12.19
CA VAL A 421 -4.11 6.89 -11.63
C VAL A 421 -3.94 7.94 -10.55
N LEU A 422 -2.79 7.95 -9.86
CA LEU A 422 -2.45 8.97 -8.87
C LEU A 422 -2.45 10.35 -9.56
N SER A 423 -3.52 11.09 -9.34
CA SER A 423 -3.79 12.35 -10.04
C SER A 423 -3.39 13.53 -9.17
N ALA A 424 -2.80 14.54 -9.79
CA ALA A 424 -2.60 15.84 -9.16
C ALA A 424 -3.85 16.73 -9.25
N GLU A 425 -4.92 16.27 -9.92
CA GLU A 425 -6.11 17.08 -10.22
C GLU A 425 -7.39 16.53 -9.58
N SER A 426 -7.47 15.20 -9.46
CA SER A 426 -8.59 14.48 -8.83
C SER A 426 -8.23 14.00 -7.43
N CYS A 427 -9.24 13.61 -6.66
CA CYS A 427 -9.04 13.04 -5.34
C CYS A 427 -8.88 11.51 -5.48
N VAL A 428 -7.76 10.96 -5.04
CA VAL A 428 -7.53 9.51 -4.99
C VAL A 428 -7.37 9.10 -3.53
N VAL A 429 -8.21 8.19 -3.05
CA VAL A 429 -8.20 7.70 -1.68
C VAL A 429 -7.80 6.24 -1.68
N LEU A 430 -6.72 5.91 -1.00
CA LEU A 430 -6.19 4.57 -0.83
C LEU A 430 -6.44 4.13 0.61
N SER A 431 -6.64 2.84 0.84
CA SER A 431 -6.62 2.29 2.19
C SER A 431 -5.81 1.01 2.29
N SER A 432 -5.26 0.79 3.48
CA SER A 432 -4.55 -0.43 3.87
C SER A 432 -5.39 -1.23 4.87
N ARG A 433 -5.54 -2.54 4.68
CA ARG A 433 -6.17 -3.42 5.68
C ARG A 433 -5.17 -3.93 6.73
N VAL A 434 -3.90 -4.06 6.37
CA VAL A 434 -2.77 -4.50 7.18
C VAL A 434 -1.87 -3.31 7.53
N SER A 435 -1.23 -3.34 8.70
CA SER A 435 -0.37 -2.25 9.19
C SER A 435 0.96 -2.09 8.44
N PHE A 436 1.29 -2.98 7.50
CA PHE A 436 2.56 -2.95 6.77
C PHE A 436 2.86 -1.59 6.11
N LEU A 437 1.85 -0.95 5.50
CA LEU A 437 2.00 0.38 4.90
C LEU A 437 2.23 1.48 5.95
N ALA A 438 1.71 1.29 7.16
CA ALA A 438 1.86 2.23 8.24
C ALA A 438 3.21 2.09 8.95
N ASP A 439 3.87 0.92 8.98
CA ASP A 439 5.03 0.68 9.85
C ASP A 439 6.39 0.65 9.13
N SER A 440 6.42 0.51 7.81
CA SER A 440 7.68 0.55 7.05
C SER A 440 8.22 1.98 6.89
N PRO A 441 9.44 2.29 7.42
CA PRO A 441 10.06 3.60 7.24
C PRO A 441 10.32 3.97 5.77
N GLN A 442 10.60 2.97 4.92
CA GLN A 442 10.81 3.14 3.48
C GLN A 442 9.51 3.54 2.78
N ILE A 443 8.38 2.94 3.19
CA ILE A 443 7.06 3.25 2.63
C ILE A 443 6.58 4.62 3.10
N ARG A 444 6.77 4.98 4.37
CA ARG A 444 6.51 6.35 4.86
C ARG A 444 7.29 7.39 4.05
N ARG A 445 8.59 7.17 3.82
CA ARG A 445 9.42 8.05 2.98
C ARG A 445 8.92 8.17 1.55
N LEU A 446 8.39 7.09 0.96
CA LEU A 446 7.77 7.12 -0.37
C LEU A 446 6.51 7.99 -0.38
N LEU A 447 5.66 7.87 0.65
CA LEU A 447 4.40 8.60 0.76
C LEU A 447 4.59 10.09 1.07
N ASP A 448 5.66 10.43 1.78
CA ASP A 448 5.93 11.78 2.27
C ASP A 448 6.67 12.69 1.26
N CYS A 449 7.17 12.15 0.15
CA CYS A 449 7.88 12.88 -0.91
C CYS A 449 8.94 13.90 -0.37
N SER A 450 9.65 13.55 0.71
CA SER A 450 10.70 14.42 1.27
C SER A 450 11.98 14.33 0.42
N SER A 451 12.85 15.34 0.52
CA SER A 451 14.10 15.46 -0.26
C SER A 451 15.16 14.40 0.04
N ALA A 452 14.84 13.39 0.86
CA ALA A 452 15.75 12.35 1.33
C ALA A 452 15.23 10.93 0.99
N ILE A 453 14.75 10.74 -0.24
CA ILE A 453 14.57 9.39 -0.80
C ILE A 453 15.98 8.80 -0.97
N SER A 454 16.26 7.63 -0.37
CA SER A 454 17.56 6.98 -0.52
C SER A 454 17.84 6.66 -1.98
N GLU A 455 19.10 6.80 -2.41
CA GLU A 455 19.53 6.53 -3.79
C GLU A 455 19.08 5.14 -4.28
N GLN A 456 19.19 4.12 -3.45
CA GLN A 456 18.71 2.76 -3.73
C GLN A 456 17.20 2.69 -4.02
N LEU A 457 16.38 3.47 -3.30
CA LEU A 457 14.93 3.52 -3.50
C LEU A 457 14.58 4.30 -4.78
N VAL A 458 15.32 5.37 -5.07
CA VAL A 458 15.21 6.12 -6.34
C VAL A 458 15.54 5.22 -7.53
N GLU A 459 16.64 4.45 -7.46
CA GLU A 459 17.02 3.48 -8.48
C GLU A 459 15.96 2.39 -8.67
N GLN A 460 15.43 1.84 -7.58
CA GLN A 460 14.35 0.85 -7.63
C GLN A 460 13.07 1.44 -8.22
N MET A 461 12.71 2.68 -7.90
CA MET A 461 11.56 3.36 -8.50
C MET A 461 11.74 3.51 -10.01
N TYR A 462 12.90 4.00 -10.48
CA TYR A 462 13.17 4.12 -11.90
C TYR A 462 13.20 2.75 -12.62
N ALA A 463 13.75 1.71 -11.99
CA ALA A 463 13.76 0.35 -12.52
C ALA A 463 12.34 -0.20 -12.71
N ASN A 464 11.41 0.20 -11.84
CA ASN A 464 9.99 -0.15 -11.93
C ASN A 464 9.16 0.89 -12.72
N GLY A 465 9.79 1.84 -13.42
CA GLY A 465 9.11 2.82 -14.26
C GLY A 465 8.45 3.99 -13.50
N VAL A 466 8.70 4.13 -12.20
CA VAL A 466 8.21 5.23 -11.37
C VAL A 466 9.23 6.36 -11.38
N ASP A 467 8.80 7.55 -11.81
CA ASP A 467 9.59 8.76 -11.63
C ASP A 467 9.27 9.36 -10.24
N PRO A 468 10.22 9.34 -9.29
CA PRO A 468 10.02 9.90 -7.95
C PRO A 468 9.63 11.38 -7.96
N GLN A 469 9.98 12.14 -9.00
CA GLN A 469 9.56 13.55 -9.13
C GLN A 469 8.08 13.69 -9.54
N ARG A 470 7.46 12.61 -10.03
CA ARG A 470 6.05 12.55 -10.45
C ARG A 470 5.14 11.97 -9.37
N VAL A 471 5.68 11.48 -8.26
CA VAL A 471 4.87 10.95 -7.15
C VAL A 471 4.19 12.11 -6.43
N PRO A 472 2.84 12.19 -6.48
CA PRO A 472 2.12 13.27 -5.83
C PRO A 472 2.15 13.08 -4.30
N ARG A 473 2.08 14.18 -3.55
CA ARG A 473 2.09 14.16 -2.08
C ARG A 473 0.86 13.40 -1.56
N PHE A 474 1.07 12.55 -0.56
CA PHE A 474 -0.01 11.89 0.17
C PHE A 474 -0.35 12.64 1.44
N SER A 475 -1.65 12.80 1.70
CA SER A 475 -2.19 13.12 3.01
C SER A 475 -2.48 11.81 3.73
N MET A 476 -1.92 11.59 4.92
CA MET A 476 -2.20 10.37 5.68
C MET A 476 -3.29 10.62 6.72
N LEU A 477 -4.39 9.87 6.62
CA LEU A 477 -5.49 9.89 7.58
C LEU A 477 -5.45 8.60 8.40
N ARG A 478 -5.17 8.69 9.70
CA ARG A 478 -5.21 7.53 10.60
C ARG A 478 -6.53 7.50 11.34
N LEU A 479 -7.32 6.46 11.13
CA LEU A 479 -8.51 6.19 11.94
C LEU A 479 -8.06 5.75 13.34
N THR A 480 -8.55 6.45 14.36
CA THR A 480 -8.26 6.16 15.76
C THR A 480 -9.45 5.50 16.43
N ASP A 481 -9.19 4.85 17.56
CA ASP A 481 -10.24 4.24 18.38
C ASP A 481 -10.78 5.21 19.45
N THR A 482 -10.18 6.40 19.60
CA THR A 482 -10.54 7.45 20.57
C THR A 482 -10.60 8.84 19.93
N PRO A 483 -11.58 9.70 20.32
CA PRO A 483 -11.48 11.15 20.10
C PRO A 483 -10.34 11.70 20.95
N ALA A 484 -9.55 12.64 20.42
CA ALA A 484 -8.30 13.15 21.01
C ALA A 484 -8.42 13.93 22.34
N ASP A 485 -9.59 13.97 23.00
CA ASP A 485 -9.76 14.65 24.28
C ASP A 485 -10.22 13.67 25.37
N ARG A 486 -9.26 12.97 26.00
CA ARG A 486 -9.35 12.47 27.38
C ARG A 486 -7.96 12.04 27.85
N GLU A 487 -7.56 12.59 28.99
CA GLU A 487 -6.34 12.30 29.76
C GLU A 487 -6.06 10.79 29.90
N PRO A 488 -4.80 10.37 30.12
CA PRO A 488 -4.47 8.96 30.36
C PRO A 488 -5.30 8.46 31.55
N ALA A 489 -6.19 7.51 31.29
CA ALA A 489 -7.03 6.92 32.31
C ALA A 489 -6.15 6.30 33.40
N SER A 490 -6.40 6.73 34.63
CA SER A 490 -5.86 6.19 35.86
C SER A 490 -6.27 4.73 36.06
N ASP A 491 -5.33 3.96 36.63
CA ASP A 491 -5.48 2.73 37.42
C ASP A 491 -6.85 2.03 37.34
N THR A 492 -7.12 1.40 36.20
CA THR A 492 -7.94 0.20 36.03
C THR A 492 -7.78 -0.23 34.58
N GLY A 493 -6.89 -1.20 34.34
CA GLY A 493 -6.66 -1.75 33.01
C GLY A 493 -7.92 -2.36 32.42
N ALA A 494 -8.61 -1.63 31.55
CA ALA A 494 -9.50 -2.10 30.47
C ALA A 494 -10.31 -0.93 29.89
N ALA A 495 -9.67 0.08 29.29
CA ALA A 495 -10.35 0.91 28.30
C ALA A 495 -10.30 0.16 26.96
N VAL A 496 -11.20 -0.83 26.77
CA VAL A 496 -11.26 -1.61 25.53
C VAL A 496 -11.68 -0.69 24.39
N LEU A 497 -10.69 -0.33 23.57
CA LEU A 497 -10.82 0.31 22.28
C LEU A 497 -11.66 -0.59 21.37
N SER A 498 -12.97 -0.40 21.31
CA SER A 498 -13.85 -1.21 20.47
C SER A 498 -13.87 -0.67 19.04
N THR A 499 -13.30 -1.45 18.13
CA THR A 499 -13.38 -1.16 16.70
C THR A 499 -14.85 -1.13 16.25
N PRO A 500 -15.22 -0.40 15.18
CA PRO A 500 -16.57 -0.46 14.62
C PRO A 500 -17.06 -1.87 14.32
N LEU A 501 -16.18 -2.78 13.88
CA LEU A 501 -16.52 -4.20 13.72
C LEU A 501 -16.92 -4.83 15.05
N ALA A 502 -16.14 -4.64 16.12
CA ALA A 502 -16.46 -5.15 17.46
C ALA A 502 -17.82 -4.63 17.93
N ARG A 503 -18.06 -3.32 17.84
CA ARG A 503 -19.34 -2.72 18.26
C ARG A 503 -20.52 -3.29 17.49
N ARG A 504 -20.40 -3.45 16.16
CA ARG A 504 -21.46 -4.04 15.33
C ARG A 504 -21.77 -5.47 15.73
N LEU A 505 -20.74 -6.31 15.92
CA LEU A 505 -20.93 -7.69 16.33
C LEU A 505 -21.50 -7.80 17.75
N GLN A 506 -21.01 -6.96 18.67
CA GLN A 506 -21.54 -6.92 20.03
C GLN A 506 -23.04 -6.59 20.05
N ASN A 507 -23.47 -5.59 19.26
CA ASN A 507 -24.87 -5.23 19.12
C ASN A 507 -25.70 -6.32 18.43
N ALA A 508 -25.15 -6.96 17.39
CA ALA A 508 -25.85 -8.01 16.64
C ALA A 508 -26.02 -9.30 17.46
N LEU A 509 -25.06 -9.61 18.34
CA LEU A 509 -25.05 -10.81 19.18
C LEU A 509 -25.67 -10.60 20.57
N ASP A 510 -26.03 -9.35 20.93
CA ASP A 510 -26.55 -8.96 22.25
C ASP A 510 -25.64 -9.41 23.42
N ILE A 511 -24.32 -9.28 23.25
CA ILE A 511 -23.33 -9.73 24.25
C ILE A 511 -22.99 -8.60 25.22
N ALA A 512 -23.30 -8.80 26.51
CA ALA A 512 -22.91 -7.91 27.58
C ALA A 512 -21.39 -8.01 27.91
N GLY A 513 -20.79 -6.91 28.36
CA GLY A 513 -19.38 -6.85 28.78
C GLY A 513 -18.46 -6.18 27.74
N THR A 514 -17.17 -6.49 27.80
CA THR A 514 -16.15 -5.95 26.87
C THR A 514 -15.39 -7.09 26.18
N PRO A 515 -16.07 -7.92 25.36
CA PRO A 515 -15.42 -9.01 24.65
C PRO A 515 -14.39 -8.49 23.64
N THR A 516 -13.35 -9.28 23.41
CA THR A 516 -12.36 -9.02 22.37
C THR A 516 -12.96 -9.20 20.98
N VAL A 517 -12.34 -8.60 19.97
CA VAL A 517 -12.74 -8.80 18.56
C VAL A 517 -12.73 -10.30 18.19
N ALA A 518 -11.75 -11.06 18.69
CA ALA A 518 -11.63 -12.49 18.44
C ALA A 518 -12.83 -13.28 18.99
N GLU A 519 -13.25 -12.98 20.21
CA GLU A 519 -14.41 -13.61 20.86
C GLU A 519 -15.71 -13.30 20.12
N LEU A 520 -15.90 -12.04 19.72
CA LEU A 520 -17.07 -11.61 18.96
C LEU A 520 -17.16 -12.29 17.59
N ILE A 521 -16.06 -12.32 16.83
CA ILE A 521 -16.00 -13.01 15.54
C ILE A 521 -16.22 -14.51 15.73
N GLY A 522 -15.55 -15.13 16.70
CA GLY A 522 -15.71 -16.55 17.02
C GLY A 522 -17.17 -16.89 17.34
N THR A 523 -17.81 -16.11 18.20
CA THR A 523 -19.22 -16.30 18.56
C THR A 523 -20.14 -16.14 17.36
N HIS A 524 -19.87 -15.17 16.48
CA HIS A 524 -20.66 -14.99 15.26
C HIS A 524 -20.51 -16.17 14.29
N ILE A 525 -19.30 -16.72 14.13
CA ILE A 525 -19.06 -17.93 13.33
C ILE A 525 -19.85 -19.11 13.92
N ASP A 526 -19.78 -19.30 15.24
CA ASP A 526 -20.44 -20.41 15.92
C ASP A 526 -21.97 -20.29 15.85
N HIS A 527 -22.53 -19.08 15.97
CA HIS A 527 -23.96 -18.82 15.75
C HIS A 527 -24.38 -19.09 14.30
N ALA A 528 -23.64 -18.61 13.31
CA ALA A 528 -23.96 -18.85 11.90
C ALA A 528 -23.95 -20.36 11.55
N LEU A 529 -23.01 -21.12 12.12
CA LEU A 529 -22.96 -22.57 11.99
C LEU A 529 -24.13 -23.25 12.73
N ALA A 530 -24.49 -22.79 13.92
CA ALA A 530 -25.58 -23.35 14.71
C ALA A 530 -26.95 -23.11 14.05
N ASP A 531 -27.21 -21.90 13.57
CA ASP A 531 -28.45 -21.50 12.88
C ASP A 531 -28.66 -22.31 11.59
N ALA A 532 -27.57 -22.65 10.90
CA ALA A 532 -27.59 -23.53 9.73
C ALA A 532 -27.68 -25.03 10.07
N GLY A 533 -27.58 -25.43 11.35
CA GLY A 533 -27.50 -26.85 11.75
C GLY A 533 -26.16 -27.53 11.40
N LEU A 534 -25.11 -26.75 11.18
CA LEU A 534 -23.80 -27.17 10.67
C LEU A 534 -22.66 -27.04 11.68
N ALA A 535 -22.94 -26.99 12.98
CA ALA A 535 -21.93 -26.85 14.04
C ALA A 535 -20.77 -27.86 13.96
N HIS A 536 -21.02 -29.07 13.43
CA HIS A 536 -20.01 -30.11 13.22
C HIS A 536 -18.96 -29.76 12.16
N LEU A 537 -19.20 -28.75 11.32
CA LEU A 537 -18.28 -28.28 10.27
C LEU A 537 -17.26 -27.25 10.77
N ALA A 538 -17.31 -26.82 12.04
CA ALA A 538 -16.37 -25.83 12.58
C ALA A 538 -14.89 -26.22 12.37
N PRO A 539 -14.43 -27.47 12.62
CA PRO A 539 -13.06 -27.88 12.33
C PRO A 539 -12.72 -27.81 10.84
N ALA A 540 -13.62 -28.30 9.97
CA ALA A 540 -13.41 -28.27 8.53
C ALA A 540 -13.30 -26.83 7.98
N LEU A 541 -14.03 -25.88 8.55
CA LEU A 541 -13.94 -24.46 8.22
C LEU A 541 -12.58 -23.87 8.62
N VAL A 542 -12.06 -24.23 9.81
CA VAL A 542 -10.71 -23.84 10.27
C VAL A 542 -9.64 -24.43 9.34
N ASP A 543 -9.72 -25.72 9.05
CA ASP A 543 -8.74 -26.42 8.22
C ASP A 543 -8.72 -25.91 6.78
N THR A 544 -9.89 -25.61 6.21
CA THR A 544 -10.01 -25.15 4.83
C THR A 544 -9.66 -23.67 4.71
N CYS A 545 -10.41 -22.80 5.41
CA CYS A 545 -10.29 -21.36 5.22
C CYS A 545 -9.09 -20.77 5.97
N GLY A 546 -8.72 -21.34 7.13
CA GLY A 546 -7.54 -20.93 7.89
C GLY A 546 -6.25 -21.27 7.16
N ARG A 547 -6.12 -22.50 6.65
CA ARG A 547 -4.98 -22.89 5.81
C ARG A 547 -4.92 -22.07 4.51
N ALA A 548 -6.06 -21.87 3.84
CA ALA A 548 -6.10 -21.06 2.62
C ALA A 548 -5.58 -19.63 2.85
N PHE A 549 -5.81 -19.04 4.02
CA PHE A 549 -5.24 -17.73 4.36
C PHE A 549 -3.72 -17.74 4.41
N LEU A 550 -3.14 -18.80 5.01
CA LEU A 550 -1.68 -18.97 5.08
C LEU A 550 -1.06 -19.24 3.70
N GLU A 551 -1.85 -19.76 2.77
CA GLU A 551 -1.51 -19.89 1.34
C GLU A 551 -1.81 -18.60 0.54
N ASP A 552 -2.14 -17.49 1.22
CA ASP A 552 -2.44 -16.18 0.61
C ASP A 552 -3.67 -16.22 -0.33
N ARG A 553 -4.65 -17.07 0.00
CA ARG A 553 -5.93 -17.23 -0.71
C ARG A 553 -7.11 -16.73 0.13
N THR A 554 -7.73 -15.64 -0.31
CA THR A 554 -8.89 -15.00 0.37
C THR A 554 -10.21 -15.13 -0.38
N VAL A 555 -10.15 -15.65 -1.62
CA VAL A 555 -11.29 -15.89 -2.50
C VAL A 555 -11.42 -17.39 -2.75
N PHE A 556 -12.64 -17.91 -2.58
CA PHE A 556 -12.94 -19.33 -2.61
C PHE A 556 -13.90 -19.64 -3.75
N PRO A 557 -13.51 -20.45 -4.74
CA PRO A 557 -14.44 -21.04 -5.69
C PRO A 557 -15.53 -21.85 -4.96
N LEU A 558 -16.79 -21.70 -5.38
CA LEU A 558 -17.90 -22.41 -4.72
C LEU A 558 -17.72 -23.94 -4.76
N LEU A 559 -17.12 -24.47 -5.83
CA LEU A 559 -16.83 -25.90 -5.96
C LEU A 559 -15.81 -26.38 -4.92
N GLU A 560 -14.84 -25.54 -4.56
CA GLU A 560 -13.87 -25.87 -3.51
C GLU A 560 -14.55 -25.93 -2.14
N LEU A 561 -15.39 -24.93 -1.82
CA LEU A 561 -16.18 -24.93 -0.59
C LEU A 561 -17.12 -26.12 -0.51
N HIS A 562 -17.76 -26.50 -1.62
CA HIS A 562 -18.60 -27.70 -1.70
C HIS A 562 -17.79 -28.98 -1.42
N ASN A 563 -16.58 -29.11 -1.98
CA ASN A 563 -15.76 -30.29 -1.76
C ASN A 563 -15.21 -30.37 -0.33
N ALA A 564 -14.90 -29.23 0.29
CA ALA A 564 -14.31 -29.17 1.61
C ALA A 564 -15.34 -29.25 2.75
N LEU A 565 -16.47 -28.56 2.62
CA LEU A 565 -17.53 -28.49 3.64
C LEU A 565 -18.64 -29.52 3.40
N GLY A 566 -18.71 -30.09 2.20
CA GLY A 566 -19.71 -31.07 1.78
C GLY A 566 -20.99 -30.45 1.20
N PRO A 567 -21.85 -31.27 0.56
CA PRO A 567 -23.08 -30.82 -0.07
C PRO A 567 -24.08 -30.20 0.91
N GLN A 568 -24.03 -30.58 2.20
CA GLN A 568 -24.87 -30.04 3.27
C GLN A 568 -24.62 -28.56 3.56
N ALA A 569 -23.55 -27.97 3.03
CA ALA A 569 -23.32 -26.53 3.13
C ALA A 569 -24.15 -25.71 2.11
N PHE A 570 -24.85 -26.38 1.19
CA PHE A 570 -25.63 -25.77 0.11
C PHE A 570 -27.08 -26.29 0.08
N ASP A 571 -28.03 -25.39 -0.17
CA ASP A 571 -29.43 -25.74 -0.35
C ASP A 571 -29.71 -26.29 -1.77
N GLY A 572 -30.70 -27.18 -1.87
CA GLY A 572 -31.28 -27.62 -3.15
C GLY A 572 -30.34 -28.31 -4.14
N GLY A 573 -29.12 -28.70 -3.72
CA GLY A 573 -28.11 -29.31 -4.59
C GLY A 573 -27.51 -28.37 -5.65
N ARG A 574 -27.66 -27.06 -5.48
CA ARG A 574 -27.15 -26.03 -6.39
C ARG A 574 -25.92 -25.35 -5.78
N ILE A 575 -24.90 -25.17 -6.61
CA ILE A 575 -23.64 -24.52 -6.20
C ILE A 575 -23.70 -23.06 -6.64
N THR A 576 -24.48 -22.25 -5.92
CA THR A 576 -24.57 -20.80 -6.12
C THR A 576 -24.30 -20.05 -4.82
N PRO A 577 -23.92 -18.76 -4.85
CA PRO A 577 -23.73 -17.96 -3.64
C PRO A 577 -24.99 -17.84 -2.78
N GLU A 578 -26.17 -17.81 -3.40
CA GLU A 578 -27.47 -17.65 -2.73
C GLU A 578 -27.87 -18.91 -1.95
N ASP A 579 -27.46 -20.08 -2.45
CA ASP A 579 -27.77 -21.37 -1.85
C ASP A 579 -26.78 -21.76 -0.73
N PHE A 580 -25.73 -20.96 -0.47
CA PHE A 580 -24.71 -21.28 0.54
C PHE A 580 -25.17 -20.92 1.96
N HIS A 581 -25.32 -21.90 2.86
CA HIS A 581 -25.87 -21.68 4.20
C HIS A 581 -25.04 -20.75 5.09
N LEU A 582 -23.72 -20.68 4.88
CA LEU A 582 -22.84 -19.79 5.64
C LEU A 582 -22.67 -18.41 4.99
N ILE A 583 -23.54 -18.03 4.04
CA ILE A 583 -23.51 -16.70 3.41
C ILE A 583 -23.47 -15.52 4.40
N PRO A 584 -24.02 -15.57 5.65
CA PRO A 584 -23.85 -14.47 6.61
C PRO A 584 -22.41 -14.16 7.03
N LEU A 585 -21.46 -15.06 6.75
CA LEU A 585 -20.02 -14.87 6.98
C LEU A 585 -19.27 -14.42 5.71
N PHE A 586 -19.90 -14.56 4.54
CA PHE A 586 -19.28 -14.36 3.23
C PHE A 586 -19.98 -13.28 2.39
N ARG A 587 -19.31 -12.86 1.33
CA ARG A 587 -19.82 -11.99 0.28
C ARG A 587 -19.46 -12.58 -1.09
N PRO A 588 -20.28 -12.35 -2.13
CA PRO A 588 -19.93 -12.73 -3.49
C PRO A 588 -18.62 -12.06 -3.96
N ALA A 589 -17.75 -12.86 -4.55
CA ALA A 589 -16.48 -12.44 -5.18
C ALA A 589 -16.49 -12.81 -6.68
N GLY A 590 -17.60 -12.49 -7.35
CA GLY A 590 -17.92 -12.95 -8.70
C GLY A 590 -19.06 -13.98 -8.70
N PRO A 591 -19.43 -14.52 -9.88
CA PRO A 591 -20.60 -15.39 -10.01
C PRO A 591 -20.41 -16.80 -9.43
N GLN A 592 -19.17 -17.26 -9.25
CA GLN A 592 -18.84 -18.61 -8.80
C GLN A 592 -17.81 -18.65 -7.67
N ALA A 593 -17.65 -17.54 -6.94
CA ALA A 593 -16.71 -17.46 -5.84
C ALA A 593 -17.24 -16.60 -4.69
N LEU A 594 -16.76 -16.88 -3.49
CA LEU A 594 -17.07 -16.17 -2.25
C LEU A 594 -15.78 -15.67 -1.60
N ALA A 595 -15.87 -14.57 -0.87
CA ALA A 595 -14.83 -14.09 0.04
C ALA A 595 -15.47 -13.80 1.40
N PHE A 596 -14.70 -13.75 2.48
CA PHE A 596 -15.27 -13.34 3.77
C PHE A 596 -15.78 -11.89 3.72
N ILE A 597 -16.82 -11.59 4.50
CA ILE A 597 -17.32 -10.20 4.65
C ILE A 597 -16.22 -9.29 5.19
N HIS A 598 -15.34 -9.83 6.02
CA HIS A 598 -14.17 -9.13 6.56
C HIS A 598 -12.98 -10.10 6.74
N SER A 599 -11.78 -9.68 6.39
CA SER A 599 -10.54 -10.49 6.47
C SER A 599 -10.31 -11.09 7.86
N ALA A 600 -10.61 -10.33 8.92
CA ALA A 600 -10.51 -10.77 10.31
C ALA A 600 -11.21 -12.11 10.64
N TYR A 601 -12.26 -12.51 9.90
CA TYR A 601 -12.84 -13.85 10.06
C TYR A 601 -11.84 -14.93 9.66
N GLN A 602 -11.24 -14.77 8.49
CA GLN A 602 -10.26 -15.71 7.97
C GLN A 602 -8.95 -15.67 8.78
N GLU A 603 -8.52 -14.49 9.24
CA GLU A 603 -7.37 -14.35 10.14
C GLU A 603 -7.59 -15.07 11.47
N LEU A 604 -8.81 -15.03 12.02
CA LEU A 604 -9.16 -15.79 13.23
C LEU A 604 -9.11 -17.30 12.97
N LEU A 605 -9.60 -17.76 11.81
CA LEU A 605 -9.52 -19.17 11.43
C LEU A 605 -8.06 -19.61 11.22
N ALA A 606 -7.22 -18.78 10.63
CA ALA A 606 -5.78 -19.02 10.50
C ALA A 606 -5.09 -19.11 11.87
N ALA A 607 -5.44 -18.22 12.81
CA ALA A 607 -4.95 -18.29 14.18
C ALA A 607 -5.42 -19.57 14.90
N ARG A 608 -6.69 -19.98 14.72
CA ARG A 608 -7.21 -21.26 15.25
C ARG A 608 -6.45 -22.45 14.66
N TYR A 609 -6.15 -22.44 13.36
CA TYR A 609 -5.36 -23.46 12.69
C TYR A 609 -3.95 -23.57 13.30
N LEU A 610 -3.26 -22.43 13.45
CA LEU A 610 -1.92 -22.34 14.07
C LEU A 610 -1.90 -22.59 15.58
N SER A 611 -3.05 -22.63 16.26
CA SER A 611 -3.10 -22.97 17.69
C SER A 611 -2.75 -24.44 17.95
N THR A 612 -2.94 -25.31 16.95
CA THR A 612 -2.64 -26.75 17.03
C THR A 612 -1.20 -27.05 16.59
N PRO A 613 -0.53 -28.04 17.20
CA PRO A 613 0.80 -28.47 16.74
C PRO A 613 0.82 -28.93 15.28
N ASP A 614 -0.15 -29.76 14.89
CA ASP A 614 -0.28 -30.27 13.51
C ASP A 614 -0.49 -29.13 12.50
N GLY A 615 -1.37 -28.17 12.82
CA GLY A 615 -1.57 -26.99 11.97
C GLY A 615 -0.28 -26.16 11.79
N ARG A 616 0.54 -26.01 12.83
CA ARG A 616 1.86 -25.33 12.71
C ARG A 616 2.85 -26.13 11.86
N GLU A 617 2.93 -27.44 12.04
CA GLU A 617 3.80 -28.30 11.25
C GLU A 617 3.42 -28.25 9.76
N GLN A 618 2.14 -28.42 9.44
CA GLN A 618 1.65 -28.33 8.06
C GLN A 618 1.85 -26.94 7.45
N ALA A 619 1.63 -25.87 8.23
CA ALA A 619 1.85 -24.51 7.76
C ALA A 619 3.34 -24.20 7.49
N ALA A 620 4.26 -24.80 8.24
CA ALA A 620 5.70 -24.64 8.01
C ALA A 620 6.20 -25.36 6.75
N GLU A 621 5.47 -26.37 6.27
CA GLU A 621 5.79 -27.15 5.07
C GLU A 621 5.09 -26.61 3.80
N LEU A 622 4.33 -25.51 3.90
CA LEU A 622 3.70 -24.90 2.73
C LEU A 622 4.76 -24.44 1.70
N PRO A 623 4.48 -24.58 0.39
CA PRO A 623 5.39 -24.10 -0.64
C PRO A 623 5.44 -22.56 -0.62
N GLY A 624 6.61 -22.00 -0.29
CA GLY A 624 6.77 -20.57 -0.03
C GLY A 624 6.76 -20.26 1.47
N ALA A 625 6.85 -18.98 1.86
CA ALA A 625 6.65 -18.61 3.26
C ALA A 625 5.14 -18.43 3.52
N PRO A 626 4.58 -18.97 4.62
CA PRO A 626 3.16 -18.78 4.93
C PRO A 626 2.84 -17.30 5.10
N TYR A 627 1.71 -16.86 4.56
CA TYR A 627 1.21 -15.51 4.72
C TYR A 627 0.72 -15.29 6.15
N LEU A 628 1.45 -14.47 6.90
CA LEU A 628 1.22 -14.21 8.32
C LEU A 628 1.05 -12.72 8.55
N THR A 629 -0.03 -12.33 9.21
CA THR A 629 -0.29 -10.95 9.60
C THR A 629 -0.15 -10.78 11.11
N GLU A 630 0.12 -9.55 11.54
CA GLU A 630 0.11 -9.19 12.96
C GLU A 630 -1.24 -9.49 13.63
N GLN A 631 -2.34 -9.43 12.88
CA GLN A 631 -3.68 -9.78 13.38
C GLN A 631 -3.83 -11.29 13.64
N VAL A 632 -3.28 -12.14 12.76
CA VAL A 632 -3.21 -13.60 13.00
C VAL A 632 -2.43 -13.89 14.27
N ARG A 633 -1.27 -13.25 14.46
CA ARG A 633 -0.47 -13.37 15.69
C ARG A 633 -1.24 -12.90 16.92
N ALA A 634 -1.89 -11.74 16.87
CA ALA A 634 -2.67 -11.21 17.99
C ALA A 634 -3.85 -12.12 18.35
N PHE A 635 -4.55 -12.68 17.37
CA PHE A 635 -5.60 -13.67 17.61
C PHE A 635 -5.07 -14.99 18.17
N LEU A 636 -3.89 -15.43 17.73
CA LEU A 636 -3.24 -16.62 18.27
C LEU A 636 -2.82 -16.41 19.73
N ALA A 637 -2.23 -15.26 20.06
CA ALA A 637 -1.84 -14.88 21.42
C ALA A 637 -3.03 -14.77 22.38
N ALA A 638 -4.19 -14.32 21.87
CA ALA A 638 -5.42 -14.24 22.64
C ALA A 638 -6.17 -15.59 22.74
N HIS A 639 -5.73 -16.64 22.04
CA HIS A 639 -6.49 -17.89 21.96
C HIS A 639 -6.45 -18.67 23.28
N PRO A 640 -7.60 -19.15 23.82
CA PRO A 640 -7.65 -19.83 25.11
C PRO A 640 -6.76 -21.07 25.21
N THR A 641 -6.63 -21.83 24.11
CA THR A 641 -5.77 -23.03 24.06
C THR A 641 -4.29 -22.75 23.86
N ALA A 642 -3.91 -21.52 23.49
CA ALA A 642 -2.51 -21.12 23.48
C ALA A 642 -1.91 -21.17 24.91
N ASN A 643 -2.77 -20.99 25.91
CA ASN A 643 -2.48 -21.21 27.33
C ASN A 643 -2.77 -22.64 27.85
N ALA A 644 -3.24 -23.56 26.99
CA ALA A 644 -3.76 -24.89 27.39
C ALA A 644 -2.99 -26.10 26.84
N HIS A 645 -1.83 -25.91 26.18
CA HIS A 645 -0.79 -26.94 26.29
C HIS A 645 -0.56 -27.19 27.78
N PRO A 646 -0.25 -28.43 28.24
CA PRO A 646 0.07 -28.66 29.65
C PRO A 646 1.08 -27.59 30.02
N ALA A 647 0.69 -26.68 30.94
CA ALA A 647 1.44 -25.45 31.21
C ALA A 647 2.91 -25.82 31.19
N PRO A 648 3.72 -25.26 30.26
CA PRO A 648 5.06 -25.77 30.06
C PRO A 648 5.68 -25.85 31.44
N ALA A 649 6.21 -27.01 31.81
CA ALA A 649 6.84 -27.13 33.10
C ALA A 649 7.79 -25.92 33.21
N GLU A 650 7.75 -25.18 34.33
CA GLU A 650 8.63 -24.02 34.51
C GLU A 650 10.08 -24.47 34.75
N ASP A 651 10.54 -25.44 33.97
CA ASP A 651 11.78 -26.18 34.02
C ASP A 651 12.84 -25.62 33.05
N CYS A 652 12.49 -24.52 32.38
CA CYS A 652 13.31 -23.79 31.42
C CYS A 652 13.65 -24.62 30.17
N VAL A 653 12.82 -25.59 29.78
CA VAL A 653 13.01 -26.40 28.57
C VAL A 653 12.14 -25.90 27.42
N LEU A 654 12.80 -25.52 26.32
CA LEU A 654 12.17 -25.32 25.02
C LEU A 654 12.10 -26.69 24.31
N HIS A 655 10.89 -27.13 23.97
CA HIS A 655 10.67 -28.41 23.27
C HIS A 655 10.87 -28.28 21.76
N PRO A 656 11.10 -29.39 21.03
CA PRO A 656 11.04 -29.39 19.58
C PRO A 656 9.66 -28.98 19.06
N GLY A 657 9.63 -28.33 17.91
CA GLY A 657 8.40 -27.96 17.23
C GLY A 657 8.53 -26.70 16.38
N VAL A 658 7.41 -26.29 15.78
CA VAL A 658 7.31 -25.07 14.99
C VAL A 658 6.81 -23.90 15.84
N TYR A 659 7.54 -22.78 15.75
CA TYR A 659 7.31 -21.55 16.50
C TYR A 659 7.11 -20.35 15.56
N LEU A 660 6.24 -19.43 15.98
CA LEU A 660 6.02 -18.14 15.32
C LEU A 660 7.05 -17.12 15.82
N VAL A 661 7.92 -16.66 14.91
CA VAL A 661 9.05 -15.77 15.19
C VAL A 661 9.13 -14.62 14.18
N GLY A 662 9.96 -13.60 14.46
CA GLY A 662 10.13 -12.41 13.64
C GLY A 662 9.28 -11.22 14.08
N PRO A 663 9.62 -10.01 13.63
CA PRO A 663 8.86 -8.80 13.94
C PRO A 663 7.49 -8.82 13.23
N ALA A 664 6.58 -7.93 13.65
CA ALA A 664 5.22 -7.83 13.10
C ALA A 664 5.19 -7.65 11.58
N GLU A 665 6.18 -6.97 10.98
CA GLU A 665 6.25 -6.79 9.53
C GLU A 665 6.81 -8.01 8.77
N ARG A 666 7.37 -9.00 9.48
CA ARG A 666 8.00 -10.18 8.90
C ARG A 666 7.91 -11.39 9.84
N LEU A 667 6.68 -11.81 10.10
CA LEU A 667 6.39 -13.03 10.85
C LEU A 667 6.77 -14.28 10.05
N LEU A 668 7.27 -15.29 10.73
CA LEU A 668 7.82 -16.51 10.16
C LEU A 668 7.48 -17.70 11.05
N LEU A 669 7.21 -18.87 10.43
CA LEU A 669 7.24 -20.15 11.13
C LEU A 669 8.65 -20.75 11.02
N ARG A 670 9.22 -21.16 12.16
CA ARG A 670 10.55 -21.77 12.23
C ARG A 670 10.56 -22.96 13.16
N ARG A 671 11.29 -24.02 12.76
CA ARG A 671 11.38 -25.27 13.49
C ARG A 671 12.59 -25.26 14.44
N VAL A 672 12.35 -25.69 15.67
CA VAL A 672 13.38 -26.08 16.65
C VAL A 672 13.41 -27.60 16.69
N HIS A 673 14.58 -28.20 16.46
CA HIS A 673 14.69 -29.65 16.23
C HIS A 673 14.97 -30.46 17.51
N HIS A 674 15.53 -29.84 18.54
CA HIS A 674 16.01 -30.53 19.73
C HIS A 674 15.51 -29.83 20.99
N PRO A 675 15.23 -30.58 22.06
CA PRO A 675 14.91 -29.99 23.35
C PRO A 675 16.13 -29.26 23.93
N ILE A 676 15.95 -28.02 24.37
CA ILE A 676 17.03 -27.15 24.86
C ILE A 676 16.65 -26.62 26.23
N ARG A 677 17.53 -26.81 27.21
CA ARG A 677 17.37 -26.20 28.54
C ARG A 677 18.10 -24.86 28.61
N PHE A 678 17.36 -23.82 28.94
CA PHE A 678 17.89 -22.48 29.20
C PHE A 678 18.32 -22.33 30.65
N ASP A 679 19.37 -21.54 30.86
CA ASP A 679 19.59 -20.91 32.17
C ASP A 679 18.40 -20.00 32.49
N ARG A 680 17.87 -20.11 33.71
CA ARG A 680 16.70 -19.34 34.17
C ARG A 680 16.94 -17.84 34.08
N TYR A 681 18.13 -17.39 34.47
CA TYR A 681 18.53 -15.99 34.49
C TYR A 681 19.74 -15.77 33.56
N PRO A 682 20.00 -14.52 33.12
CA PRO A 682 21.29 -14.14 32.56
C PRO A 682 22.44 -14.56 33.49
N VAL A 683 23.63 -14.78 32.92
CA VAL A 683 24.82 -15.09 33.72
C VAL A 683 25.08 -13.93 34.66
N THR A 684 25.13 -14.20 35.96
CA THR A 684 25.34 -13.16 36.97
C THR A 684 26.83 -12.92 37.22
N VAL A 685 27.16 -11.78 37.82
CA VAL A 685 28.54 -11.46 38.24
C VAL A 685 29.11 -12.55 39.14
N ALA A 686 28.33 -13.06 40.11
CA ALA A 686 28.77 -14.13 40.99
C ALA A 686 29.13 -15.41 40.24
N ARG A 687 28.35 -15.77 39.21
CA ARG A 687 28.64 -16.94 38.36
C ARG A 687 29.82 -16.70 37.41
N TYR A 688 30.03 -15.47 36.95
CA TYR A 688 31.13 -15.12 36.06
C TYR A 688 32.49 -15.05 36.77
N ARG A 689 32.51 -14.71 38.07
CA ARG A 689 33.75 -14.53 38.84
C ARG A 689 34.67 -15.78 38.89
N PRO A 690 34.17 -17.02 39.10
CA PRO A 690 35.00 -18.22 38.99
C PRO A 690 35.66 -18.40 37.61
N PHE A 691 34.98 -18.01 36.53
CA PHE A 691 35.57 -18.06 35.19
C PHE A 691 36.74 -17.08 35.07
N LEU A 692 36.61 -15.86 35.61
CA LEU A 692 37.71 -14.89 35.64
C LEU A 692 38.95 -15.43 36.38
N GLN A 693 38.73 -16.17 37.47
CA GLN A 693 39.81 -16.81 38.23
C GLN A 693 40.47 -17.98 37.47
N ALA A 694 39.75 -18.59 36.53
CA ALA A 694 40.24 -19.69 35.70
C ALA A 694 40.98 -19.23 34.43
N LEU A 695 40.95 -17.92 34.12
CA LEU A 695 41.68 -17.37 32.98
C LEU A 695 43.19 -17.49 33.19
N ARG A 696 43.92 -17.54 32.07
CA ARG A 696 45.37 -17.44 32.09
C ARG A 696 45.80 -16.02 32.48
N PRO A 697 47.06 -15.81 32.93
CA PRO A 697 47.55 -14.48 33.31
C PRO A 697 47.49 -13.43 32.20
N ASP A 698 47.46 -13.85 30.93
CA ASP A 698 47.30 -12.98 29.76
C ASP A 698 45.84 -12.69 29.39
N GLY A 699 44.87 -13.22 30.17
CA GLY A 699 43.44 -13.06 29.95
C GLY A 699 42.82 -14.04 28.95
N THR A 700 43.62 -14.93 28.34
CA THR A 700 43.12 -15.97 27.42
C THR A 700 42.57 -17.18 28.20
N SER A 701 41.87 -18.08 27.51
CA SER A 701 41.26 -19.26 28.14
C SER A 701 41.57 -20.56 27.38
N PRO A 702 41.41 -21.74 27.99
CA PRO A 702 41.40 -23.00 27.26
C PRO A 702 40.07 -23.27 26.50
N TRP A 703 39.05 -22.41 26.68
CA TRP A 703 37.72 -22.52 26.06
C TRP A 703 37.51 -21.52 24.91
N ASP A 704 38.61 -21.06 24.33
CA ASP A 704 38.63 -20.10 23.23
C ASP A 704 37.85 -20.61 22.01
N HIS A 705 37.11 -19.72 21.35
CA HIS A 705 36.43 -20.07 20.11
C HIS A 705 37.47 -20.33 19.00
N PRO A 706 37.29 -21.36 18.14
CA PRO A 706 38.26 -21.69 17.10
C PRO A 706 38.62 -20.52 16.16
N ASP A 707 37.60 -19.71 15.81
CA ASP A 707 37.75 -18.57 14.90
C ASP A 707 38.10 -17.24 15.61
N GLN A 708 38.34 -17.23 16.93
CA GLN A 708 38.64 -15.98 17.62
C GLN A 708 40.05 -15.47 17.29
N PRO A 709 40.27 -14.13 17.22
CA PRO A 709 41.60 -13.58 17.02
C PRO A 709 42.60 -14.03 18.12
N PRO A 710 43.87 -14.30 17.77
CA PRO A 710 44.89 -14.67 18.76
C PRO A 710 45.09 -13.60 19.84
N GLY A 711 45.24 -14.03 21.09
CA GLY A 711 45.47 -13.12 22.23
C GLY A 711 44.24 -12.33 22.68
N THR A 712 43.04 -12.71 22.23
CA THR A 712 41.78 -12.13 22.73
C THR A 712 41.64 -12.39 24.23
N THR A 713 41.55 -11.31 25.01
CA THR A 713 41.26 -11.39 26.45
C THR A 713 39.77 -11.54 26.70
N HIS A 714 39.42 -12.33 27.72
CA HIS A 714 38.03 -12.54 28.18
C HIS A 714 37.71 -11.73 29.44
N ALA A 715 38.64 -10.88 29.88
CA ALA A 715 38.40 -9.95 30.97
C ALA A 715 37.33 -8.90 30.56
N PRO A 716 36.44 -8.49 31.47
CA PRO A 716 35.45 -7.45 31.19
C PRO A 716 36.13 -6.11 30.91
N TRP A 717 35.49 -5.29 30.08
CA TRP A 717 36.01 -3.96 29.74
C TRP A 717 35.75 -2.98 30.87
N THR A 718 36.69 -2.89 31.81
CA THR A 718 36.56 -2.08 33.03
C THR A 718 36.36 -0.60 32.76
N GLU A 719 36.96 -0.05 31.69
CA GLU A 719 36.80 1.35 31.28
C GLU A 719 35.36 1.72 30.88
N ARG A 720 34.51 0.73 30.56
CA ARG A 720 33.10 0.93 30.21
C ARG A 720 32.15 0.68 31.37
N LEU A 721 32.65 0.17 32.49
CA LEU A 721 31.84 -0.02 33.69
C LEU A 721 31.56 1.34 34.32
N ARG A 722 30.30 1.61 34.63
CA ARG A 722 29.92 2.79 35.45
C ARG A 722 30.41 2.66 36.89
N VAL A 723 30.55 1.43 37.37
CA VAL A 723 31.08 1.07 38.69
C VAL A 723 32.38 0.28 38.47
N PRO A 724 33.56 0.87 38.73
CA PRO A 724 34.84 0.23 38.39
C PRO A 724 35.07 -1.13 39.04
N ASP A 725 34.56 -1.35 40.25
CA ASP A 725 34.69 -2.56 41.07
C ASP A 725 33.48 -3.52 40.92
N TYR A 726 32.68 -3.37 39.85
CA TYR A 726 31.45 -4.13 39.62
C TYR A 726 31.60 -5.66 39.76
N TYR A 727 32.71 -6.23 39.31
CA TYR A 727 32.96 -7.68 39.39
C TYR A 727 33.53 -8.14 40.73
N ASP A 728 34.07 -7.21 41.54
CA ASP A 728 34.73 -7.48 42.81
C ASP A 728 33.82 -7.22 44.02
N ASP A 729 32.83 -6.34 43.86
CA ASP A 729 31.90 -5.96 44.92
C ASP A 729 30.70 -6.94 45.01
N PRO A 730 30.50 -7.64 46.15
CA PRO A 730 29.41 -8.59 46.35
C PRO A 730 28.00 -8.00 46.17
N ARG A 731 27.84 -6.67 46.27
CA ARG A 731 26.54 -6.01 46.03
C ARG A 731 26.00 -6.24 44.62
N PHE A 732 26.86 -6.60 43.67
CA PHE A 732 26.49 -6.88 42.29
C PHE A 732 26.41 -8.37 41.96
N ASP A 733 26.54 -9.26 42.96
CA ASP A 733 26.56 -10.72 42.75
C ASP A 733 25.37 -11.24 41.94
N ASP A 734 24.17 -10.68 42.17
CA ASP A 734 22.92 -11.05 41.47
C ASP A 734 22.61 -10.18 40.24
N HIS A 735 23.52 -9.27 39.85
CA HIS A 735 23.37 -8.48 38.62
C HIS A 735 23.95 -9.22 37.41
N PRO A 736 23.49 -8.91 36.18
CA PRO A 736 24.00 -9.55 34.97
C PRO A 736 25.48 -9.23 34.71
N ALA A 737 26.25 -10.21 34.24
CA ALA A 737 27.61 -9.98 33.75
C ALA A 737 27.56 -9.15 32.45
N ILE A 738 28.00 -7.90 32.54
CA ILE A 738 28.01 -6.90 31.45
C ILE A 738 29.43 -6.47 31.08
N CYS A 739 29.59 -5.70 30.00
CA CYS A 739 30.90 -5.34 29.45
C CYS A 739 31.74 -6.57 29.08
N VAL A 740 31.05 -7.63 28.63
CA VAL A 740 31.66 -8.85 28.09
C VAL A 740 31.50 -8.89 26.57
N SER A 741 32.55 -9.33 25.88
CA SER A 741 32.52 -9.55 24.44
C SER A 741 31.78 -10.85 24.10
N TRP A 742 31.43 -11.03 22.83
CA TRP A 742 30.84 -12.30 22.37
C TRP A 742 31.79 -13.48 22.59
N TRP A 743 33.10 -13.27 22.36
CA TRP A 743 34.13 -14.27 22.56
C TRP A 743 34.21 -14.72 24.03
N ALA A 744 34.09 -13.76 24.96
CA ALA A 744 34.08 -14.04 26.39
C ALA A 744 32.82 -14.79 26.82
N ALA A 745 31.66 -14.41 26.29
CA ALA A 745 30.40 -15.12 26.51
C ALA A 745 30.44 -16.57 26.00
N TYR A 746 31.03 -16.79 24.82
CA TYR A 746 31.24 -18.14 24.28
C TYR A 746 32.19 -18.96 25.16
N ALA A 747 33.34 -18.41 25.53
CA ALA A 747 34.32 -19.10 26.36
C ALA A 747 33.78 -19.44 27.76
N PHE A 748 32.97 -18.54 28.35
CA PHE A 748 32.26 -18.82 29.59
C PHE A 748 31.26 -19.97 29.43
N ALA A 749 30.45 -19.95 28.36
CA ALA A 749 29.47 -21.01 28.14
C ALA A 749 30.18 -22.38 28.04
N ALA A 750 31.28 -22.45 27.29
CA ALA A 750 32.10 -23.66 27.17
C ALA A 750 32.79 -24.06 28.49
N PHE A 751 33.20 -23.10 29.33
CA PHE A 751 33.71 -23.34 30.69
C PHE A 751 32.69 -24.07 31.56
N GLU A 752 31.41 -23.71 31.45
CA GLU A 752 30.33 -24.41 32.16
C GLU A 752 29.83 -25.69 31.45
N GLY A 753 30.44 -26.08 30.33
CA GLY A 753 29.98 -27.23 29.52
C GLY A 753 28.66 -26.98 28.78
N LYS A 754 28.37 -25.71 28.48
CA LYS A 754 27.16 -25.22 27.81
C LYS A 754 27.51 -24.54 26.48
N ARG A 755 26.52 -23.89 25.85
CA ARG A 755 26.70 -23.00 24.70
C ARG A 755 25.81 -21.76 24.78
N LEU A 756 26.05 -20.79 23.90
CA LEU A 756 25.10 -19.69 23.68
C LEU A 756 23.86 -20.20 22.92
N PRO A 757 22.66 -19.67 23.21
CA PRO A 757 21.46 -19.94 22.41
C PRO A 757 21.64 -19.37 21.00
N THR A 758 20.97 -19.97 20.01
CA THR A 758 20.74 -19.28 18.73
C THR A 758 19.66 -18.22 18.90
N SER A 759 19.62 -17.21 18.04
CA SER A 759 18.56 -16.19 18.05
C SER A 759 17.16 -16.76 17.80
N LEU A 760 17.06 -17.90 17.09
CA LEU A 760 15.80 -18.61 16.90
C LEU A 760 15.35 -19.28 18.21
N GLU A 761 16.24 -20.02 18.85
CA GLU A 761 15.94 -20.68 20.13
C GLU A 761 15.55 -19.66 21.19
N TRP A 762 16.29 -18.54 21.24
CA TRP A 762 16.04 -17.45 22.17
C TRP A 762 14.63 -16.86 21.99
N GLU A 763 14.26 -16.53 20.75
CA GLU A 763 12.95 -15.94 20.48
C GLU A 763 11.82 -16.96 20.69
N ALA A 764 12.00 -18.20 20.28
CA ALA A 764 11.02 -19.27 20.51
C ALA A 764 10.79 -19.51 22.01
N ALA A 765 11.84 -19.45 22.82
CA ALA A 765 11.76 -19.55 24.28
C ALA A 765 11.09 -18.32 24.92
N ALA A 766 11.28 -17.12 24.37
CA ALA A 766 10.63 -15.91 24.87
C ALA A 766 9.14 -15.86 24.52
N ARG A 767 8.78 -16.23 23.28
CA ARG A 767 7.40 -16.12 22.75
C ARG A 767 6.53 -17.34 23.05
N GLY A 768 7.11 -18.54 23.14
CA GLY A 768 6.33 -19.76 23.16
C GLY A 768 5.57 -19.99 21.85
N THR A 769 4.51 -20.79 21.90
CA THR A 769 3.73 -21.19 20.70
C THR A 769 2.66 -20.18 20.29
N ASP A 770 2.41 -19.15 21.10
CA ASP A 770 1.30 -18.22 20.91
C ASP A 770 1.70 -16.89 20.25
N GLY A 771 3.00 -16.66 20.09
CA GLY A 771 3.53 -15.50 19.39
C GLY A 771 3.39 -14.17 20.15
N ARG A 772 3.23 -14.18 21.47
CA ARG A 772 3.15 -12.97 22.33
C ARG A 772 4.26 -11.95 22.06
N LEU A 773 3.97 -10.66 22.30
CA LEU A 773 4.91 -9.54 22.13
C LEU A 773 5.91 -9.43 23.29
N PHE A 774 5.44 -9.59 24.53
CA PHE A 774 6.24 -9.60 25.75
C PHE A 774 6.10 -10.94 26.47
N LEU A 775 6.98 -11.21 27.43
CA LEU A 775 6.97 -12.48 28.18
C LEU A 775 5.63 -12.72 28.91
N TRP A 776 5.02 -11.64 29.42
CA TRP A 776 3.73 -11.65 30.13
C TRP A 776 2.50 -11.47 29.23
N GLY A 777 2.66 -11.35 27.90
CA GLY A 777 1.56 -11.19 26.95
C GLY A 777 1.72 -9.96 26.05
N ASP A 778 0.61 -9.48 25.48
CA ASP A 778 0.62 -8.38 24.50
C ASP A 778 0.37 -6.99 25.11
N THR A 779 -0.10 -6.94 26.36
CA THR A 779 -0.38 -5.67 27.05
C THR A 779 0.93 -5.07 27.59
N PRO A 780 1.26 -3.81 27.26
CA PRO A 780 2.38 -3.10 27.85
C PRO A 780 2.28 -3.06 29.39
N ASP A 781 3.35 -3.45 30.08
CA ASP A 781 3.48 -3.38 31.55
C ASP A 781 4.88 -2.87 31.90
N LEU A 782 4.97 -1.65 32.43
CA LEU A 782 6.24 -1.02 32.79
C LEU A 782 6.81 -1.55 34.12
N ASP A 783 6.00 -2.19 34.95
CA ASP A 783 6.44 -2.78 36.22
C ASP A 783 7.09 -4.15 35.99
N ALA A 784 6.70 -4.82 34.91
CA ALA A 784 7.22 -6.13 34.51
C ALA A 784 8.57 -6.09 33.80
N VAL A 785 9.14 -4.91 33.48
CA VAL A 785 10.38 -4.81 32.70
C VAL A 785 11.30 -3.68 33.14
N ASN A 786 12.61 -3.88 32.96
CA ASN A 786 13.60 -2.81 33.10
C ASN A 786 13.93 -2.22 31.72
N CYS A 787 13.38 -1.05 31.39
CA CYS A 787 13.59 -0.35 30.11
C CYS A 787 13.57 1.17 30.28
N ALA A 788 13.86 1.94 29.23
CA ALA A 788 13.95 3.41 29.31
C ALA A 788 12.65 4.05 29.81
N ASP A 789 11.49 3.52 29.39
CA ASP A 789 10.16 3.99 29.81
C ASP A 789 9.96 3.82 31.32
N THR A 790 10.47 2.73 31.90
CA THR A 790 10.43 2.48 33.35
C THR A 790 11.23 3.55 34.12
N TRP A 791 12.41 3.93 33.61
CA TRP A 791 13.23 4.98 34.21
C TRP A 791 12.68 6.39 33.99
N ALA A 792 12.02 6.62 32.85
CA ALA A 792 11.33 7.88 32.57
C ALA A 792 10.01 8.03 33.37
N GLY A 793 9.49 6.94 33.93
CA GLY A 793 8.20 6.91 34.64
C GLY A 793 6.99 7.15 33.73
N ARG A 794 7.15 7.03 32.41
CA ARG A 794 6.10 7.23 31.41
C ARG A 794 6.44 6.54 30.08
N PRO A 795 5.43 6.14 29.28
CA PRO A 795 5.68 5.57 27.95
C PRO A 795 6.38 6.54 26.99
N LEU A 796 7.47 6.09 26.36
CA LEU A 796 8.26 6.79 25.34
C LEU A 796 7.87 6.29 23.93
N VAL A 797 6.61 6.54 23.57
CA VAL A 797 5.95 5.95 22.39
C VAL A 797 6.59 6.38 21.06
N THR A 798 7.18 7.57 20.98
CA THR A 798 7.83 8.10 19.77
C THR A 798 9.33 8.23 19.92
N TYR A 799 10.06 8.23 18.81
CA TYR A 799 11.51 8.47 18.84
C TYR A 799 11.82 9.88 19.37
N GLN A 800 11.06 10.91 18.99
CA GLN A 800 11.20 12.25 19.57
C GLN A 800 11.01 12.27 21.09
N ALA A 801 9.99 11.60 21.64
CA ALA A 801 9.79 11.54 23.08
C ALA A 801 10.99 10.88 23.79
N CYS A 802 11.51 9.79 23.21
CA CYS A 802 12.70 9.11 23.71
C CYS A 802 13.95 9.99 23.61
N LYS A 803 14.15 10.68 22.49
CA LYS A 803 15.28 11.57 22.25
C LYS A 803 15.26 12.77 23.18
N GLU A 804 14.11 13.41 23.36
CA GLU A 804 13.98 14.53 24.29
C GLU A 804 14.25 14.12 25.74
N GLU A 805 13.84 12.92 26.14
CA GLU A 805 14.15 12.38 27.47
C GLU A 805 15.65 12.15 27.63
N PHE A 806 16.31 11.60 26.59
CA PHE A 806 17.76 11.43 26.55
C PHE A 806 18.51 12.76 26.61
N ASP A 807 18.13 13.73 25.76
CA ASP A 807 18.77 15.06 25.66
C ASP A 807 18.61 15.88 26.96
N ARG A 808 17.50 15.67 27.70
CA ARG A 808 17.29 16.26 29.03
C ARG A 808 18.05 15.54 30.15
N GLY A 809 18.76 14.45 29.84
CA GLY A 809 19.48 13.63 30.80
C GLY A 809 18.57 12.76 31.69
N GLY A 810 17.28 12.63 31.34
CA GLY A 810 16.30 11.85 32.10
C GLY A 810 16.67 10.38 32.25
N LEU A 811 17.40 9.83 31.27
CA LEU A 811 17.90 8.45 31.29
C LEU A 811 19.32 8.30 31.83
N GLY A 812 19.98 9.39 32.26
CA GLY A 812 21.38 9.35 32.72
C GLY A 812 21.59 8.51 34.00
N HIS A 813 20.51 8.18 34.70
CA HIS A 813 20.53 7.31 35.88
C HIS A 813 20.11 5.86 35.59
N ALA A 814 19.56 5.58 34.41
CA ALA A 814 19.12 4.25 34.01
C ALA A 814 20.28 3.23 34.09
N TRP A 815 19.98 2.02 34.54
CA TRP A 815 21.00 1.00 34.77
C TRP A 815 20.43 -0.42 34.79
N VAL A 816 21.33 -1.41 34.80
CA VAL A 816 20.97 -2.81 35.05
C VAL A 816 20.50 -3.00 36.50
N THR A 817 19.56 -3.92 36.69
CA THR A 817 19.03 -4.36 37.99
C THR A 817 19.41 -5.83 38.25
N PRO A 818 19.25 -6.33 39.49
CA PRO A 818 19.34 -7.77 39.76
C PRO A 818 18.45 -8.58 38.79
N VAL A 819 18.92 -9.76 38.40
CA VAL A 819 18.26 -10.61 37.38
C VAL A 819 16.88 -11.14 37.79
N ASP A 820 16.52 -11.03 39.07
CA ASP A 820 15.24 -11.45 39.64
C ASP A 820 14.34 -10.27 40.05
N ALA A 821 14.76 -9.02 39.78
CA ALA A 821 14.04 -7.81 40.20
C ALA A 821 12.66 -7.65 39.54
N ARG A 822 12.41 -8.35 38.41
CA ARG A 822 11.19 -8.29 37.62
C ARG A 822 10.53 -9.68 37.54
N PRO A 823 9.83 -10.15 38.58
CA PRO A 823 9.31 -11.51 38.63
C PRO A 823 8.24 -11.83 37.57
N ALA A 824 7.54 -10.80 37.08
CA ALA A 824 6.58 -10.92 35.99
C ALA A 824 7.25 -11.07 34.60
N ASN A 825 8.55 -10.77 34.49
CA ASN A 825 9.34 -10.93 33.27
C ASN A 825 9.69 -12.40 33.05
N ARG A 826 8.69 -13.25 32.83
CA ARG A 826 8.86 -14.70 32.79
C ARG A 826 8.19 -15.30 31.55
N SER A 827 8.96 -16.07 30.79
CA SER A 827 8.45 -16.75 29.60
C SER A 827 7.55 -17.94 29.98
N PRO A 828 6.77 -18.50 29.03
CA PRO A 828 5.96 -19.69 29.26
C PRO A 828 6.71 -20.88 29.85
N TYR A 829 8.03 -20.96 29.63
CA TYR A 829 8.90 -22.04 30.11
C TYR A 829 9.59 -21.71 31.44
N GLY A 830 9.24 -20.59 32.08
CA GLY A 830 9.81 -20.17 33.35
C GLY A 830 11.16 -19.45 33.25
N ILE A 831 11.58 -19.05 32.05
CA ILE A 831 12.84 -18.33 31.82
C ILE A 831 12.61 -16.84 32.15
N ALA A 832 13.44 -16.29 33.02
CA ALA A 832 13.27 -14.95 33.56
C ALA A 832 14.14 -13.92 32.82
N ASP A 833 13.66 -12.68 32.80
CA ASP A 833 14.39 -11.48 32.40
C ASP A 833 14.97 -11.57 30.98
N MET A 834 14.20 -12.10 30.03
CA MET A 834 14.62 -12.20 28.63
C MET A 834 14.44 -10.87 27.88
N VAL A 835 13.43 -10.04 28.23
CA VAL A 835 13.27 -8.72 27.58
C VAL A 835 13.68 -7.62 28.53
N GLY A 836 14.47 -6.66 28.06
CA GLY A 836 14.95 -5.55 28.86
C GLY A 836 16.10 -5.96 29.79
N ASN A 837 16.44 -5.08 30.73
CA ASN A 837 17.62 -5.17 31.57
C ASN A 837 18.94 -5.17 30.77
N VAL A 838 19.28 -6.25 30.06
CA VAL A 838 20.44 -6.35 29.18
C VAL A 838 20.09 -7.02 27.86
N TRP A 839 20.73 -6.55 26.79
CA TRP A 839 20.82 -7.32 25.56
C TRP A 839 21.56 -8.63 25.82
N GLU A 840 21.14 -9.72 25.18
CA GLU A 840 21.78 -11.02 25.35
C GLU A 840 22.45 -11.51 24.08
N TRP A 841 23.74 -11.88 24.19
CA TRP A 841 24.48 -12.51 23.10
C TRP A 841 23.86 -13.85 22.69
N THR A 842 23.79 -14.06 21.37
CA THR A 842 23.41 -15.34 20.76
C THR A 842 24.54 -15.87 19.86
N SER A 843 24.52 -17.15 19.52
CA SER A 843 25.46 -17.75 18.59
C SER A 843 25.19 -17.43 17.11
N THR A 844 24.06 -16.75 16.81
CA THR A 844 23.68 -16.42 15.43
C THR A 844 24.45 -15.22 14.91
N SER A 845 24.89 -15.29 13.65
CA SER A 845 25.52 -14.20 12.90
C SER A 845 24.84 -14.05 11.55
N VAL A 846 24.68 -12.81 11.08
CA VAL A 846 23.93 -12.49 9.86
C VAL A 846 24.76 -11.55 9.00
N GLY A 847 25.17 -11.99 7.82
CA GLY A 847 25.91 -11.17 6.86
C GLY A 847 27.38 -10.99 7.21
N ASP A 848 27.69 -10.14 8.18
CA ASP A 848 29.07 -9.84 8.60
C ASP A 848 29.55 -10.84 9.67
N PRO A 849 30.64 -11.59 9.43
CA PRO A 849 31.17 -12.54 10.40
C PRO A 849 31.70 -11.90 11.70
N ASP A 850 32.01 -10.59 11.72
CA ASP A 850 32.39 -9.87 12.95
C ASP A 850 31.18 -9.43 13.78
N GLU A 851 29.95 -9.65 13.30
CA GLU A 851 28.72 -9.32 14.04
C GLU A 851 27.99 -10.57 14.52
N ALA A 852 27.35 -10.44 15.68
CA ALA A 852 26.43 -11.45 16.21
C ALA A 852 25.10 -10.79 16.59
N VAL A 853 24.04 -11.59 16.53
CA VAL A 853 22.71 -11.16 16.92
C VAL A 853 22.64 -11.09 18.43
N ILE A 854 22.16 -9.96 18.93
CA ILE A 854 21.77 -9.76 20.33
C ILE A 854 20.25 -9.68 20.42
N CYS A 855 19.66 -10.21 21.49
CA CYS A 855 18.20 -10.28 21.66
C CYS A 855 17.72 -9.57 22.94
N GLY A 856 16.44 -9.14 22.92
CA GLY A 856 15.68 -8.76 24.11
C GLY A 856 15.61 -7.29 24.48
N GLY A 857 16.54 -6.45 24.01
CA GLY A 857 16.61 -5.06 24.45
C GLY A 857 17.25 -4.89 25.82
N ALA A 858 17.63 -3.66 26.18
CA ALA A 858 18.26 -3.33 27.46
C ALA A 858 17.53 -2.20 28.20
N PHE A 859 18.02 -1.89 29.41
CA PHE A 859 17.47 -0.84 30.29
C PHE A 859 17.40 0.56 29.66
N ASP A 860 18.18 0.83 28.62
CA ASP A 860 18.29 2.12 27.93
C ASP A 860 17.50 2.17 26.61
N ASN A 861 16.77 1.11 26.27
CA ASN A 861 15.92 1.07 25.10
C ASN A 861 14.46 1.35 25.48
N PRO A 862 13.68 2.07 24.65
CA PRO A 862 12.28 2.29 24.92
C PRO A 862 11.48 0.98 24.80
N LEU A 863 10.34 0.87 25.49
CA LEU A 863 9.53 -0.35 25.57
C LEU A 863 9.20 -0.95 24.20
N ARG A 864 8.94 -0.09 23.20
CA ARG A 864 8.68 -0.50 21.80
C ARG A 864 9.87 -1.23 21.13
N ALA A 865 11.06 -1.13 21.69
CA ALA A 865 12.28 -1.80 21.27
C ALA A 865 12.70 -2.92 22.25
N VAL A 866 11.85 -3.25 23.22
CA VAL A 866 12.06 -4.26 24.26
C VAL A 866 10.93 -5.29 24.16
N GLN A 867 10.99 -6.11 23.11
CA GLN A 867 9.99 -7.13 22.78
C GLN A 867 10.67 -8.49 22.58
N ALA A 868 9.89 -9.58 22.65
CA ALA A 868 10.41 -10.93 22.44
C ALA A 868 11.00 -11.14 21.03
N SER A 869 10.58 -10.34 20.04
CA SER A 869 11.15 -10.32 18.68
C SER A 869 12.28 -9.30 18.49
N ALA A 870 12.64 -8.53 19.52
CA ALA A 870 13.66 -7.48 19.42
C ALA A 870 15.05 -8.08 19.19
N LYS A 871 15.68 -7.68 18.08
CA LYS A 871 17.01 -8.13 17.67
C LYS A 871 17.87 -6.93 17.29
N GLY A 872 19.14 -6.97 17.69
CA GLY A 872 20.17 -6.05 17.25
C GLY A 872 21.35 -6.82 16.66
N LEU A 873 22.20 -6.11 15.92
CA LEU A 873 23.52 -6.60 15.53
C LEU A 873 24.57 -5.87 16.36
N PHE A 874 25.51 -6.62 16.92
CA PHE A 874 26.61 -6.04 17.67
C PHE A 874 27.92 -6.76 17.37
N ARG A 875 29.01 -5.99 17.33
CA ARG A 875 30.33 -6.53 16.95
C ARG A 875 30.86 -7.46 18.04
N ARG A 876 31.26 -8.67 17.64
CA ARG A 876 31.75 -9.74 18.53
C ARG A 876 32.98 -9.31 19.34
N SER A 877 33.82 -8.46 18.75
CA SER A 877 35.02 -7.89 19.36
C SER A 877 34.76 -6.76 20.36
N ARG A 878 33.53 -6.24 20.45
CA ARG A 878 33.17 -5.13 21.36
C ARG A 878 32.38 -5.62 22.57
N ALA A 879 32.34 -4.77 23.59
CA ALA A 879 31.61 -5.00 24.82
C ALA A 879 30.82 -3.74 25.23
N SER A 880 29.69 -3.89 25.91
CA SER A 880 28.85 -2.77 26.35
C SER A 880 28.31 -3.02 27.76
N ASN A 881 28.05 -1.94 28.51
CA ASN A 881 27.39 -1.99 29.81
C ASN A 881 25.90 -2.38 29.72
N ALA A 882 25.34 -2.37 28.52
CA ALA A 882 23.97 -2.80 28.23
C ALA A 882 23.88 -4.21 27.62
N VAL A 883 25.01 -4.92 27.47
CA VAL A 883 25.06 -6.24 26.82
C VAL A 883 25.64 -7.28 27.79
N GLY A 884 24.87 -8.33 28.04
CA GLY A 884 25.22 -9.54 28.77
C GLY A 884 24.88 -10.79 27.94
N PHE A 885 24.62 -11.91 28.59
CA PHE A 885 24.29 -13.18 27.91
C PHE A 885 23.69 -14.21 28.86
N ARG A 886 23.11 -15.27 28.28
CA ARG A 886 22.73 -16.49 28.98
C ARG A 886 23.22 -17.73 28.24
N CYS A 887 23.25 -18.86 28.95
CA CYS A 887 23.70 -20.13 28.40
C CYS A 887 22.54 -21.10 28.23
N VAL A 888 22.72 -22.08 27.36
CA VAL A 888 21.80 -23.20 27.14
C VAL A 888 22.54 -24.53 27.10
N THR A 889 21.82 -25.61 27.39
CA THR A 889 22.29 -27.00 27.30
C THR A 889 21.36 -27.79 26.39
N GLU A 890 21.92 -28.51 25.42
CA GLU A 890 21.15 -29.44 24.60
C GLU A 890 20.79 -30.68 25.41
N LEU A 891 19.53 -31.10 25.34
CA LEU A 891 19.05 -32.32 25.96
C LEU A 891 19.01 -33.44 24.92
N PRO A 892 19.30 -34.70 25.32
CA PRO A 892 19.09 -35.83 24.42
C PRO A 892 17.60 -35.91 24.02
N PRO A 893 17.29 -36.36 22.80
CA PRO A 893 15.90 -36.57 22.38
C PRO A 893 15.23 -37.55 23.35
N THR A 894 13.98 -37.29 23.72
CA THR A 894 13.28 -38.15 24.68
C THR A 894 12.90 -39.48 24.01
N THR A 895 12.90 -40.58 24.76
CA THR A 895 12.66 -41.93 24.22
C THR A 895 11.27 -42.15 23.63
N ASP A 896 10.32 -41.23 23.83
CA ASP A 896 9.01 -41.26 23.17
C ASP A 896 9.07 -40.68 21.73
N ASP A 897 10.02 -39.78 21.43
CA ASP A 897 10.23 -39.23 20.07
C ASP A 897 10.91 -40.24 19.13
N ALA A 898 11.58 -41.26 19.68
CA ALA A 898 12.30 -42.28 18.92
C ALA A 898 11.38 -43.32 18.24
N LYS A 899 10.06 -43.26 18.45
CA LYS A 899 9.10 -44.21 17.85
C LYS A 899 8.50 -43.75 16.52
N GLU A 900 8.78 -42.53 16.07
CA GLU A 900 8.22 -41.98 14.81
C GLU A 900 9.21 -41.90 13.63
N ASP A 901 10.40 -42.52 13.72
CA ASP A 901 11.27 -42.69 12.56
C ASP A 901 11.20 -44.13 12.00
N PRO A 902 10.40 -44.40 10.95
CA PRO A 902 10.40 -45.70 10.27
C PRO A 902 11.53 -45.84 9.25
N ARG A 903 12.63 -45.08 9.35
CA ARG A 903 13.82 -45.25 8.50
C ARG A 903 15.12 -45.23 9.31
N SER A 904 15.30 -46.27 10.13
CA SER A 904 16.63 -46.86 10.34
C SER A 904 16.56 -48.38 10.35
#